data_AF-A0A9P6RR44-F1
#
_entry.id   AF-A0A9P6RR44-F1
#
_cell.length_a   1.000
_cell.length_b   1.000
_cell.length_c   1.000
_cell.angle_alpha   90.00
_cell.angle_beta   90.00
_cell.angle_gamma   90.00
#
_symmetry.space_group_name_H-M   'P 1'
#
loop_
_entity.id
_entity.type
_entity.pdbx_description
1 polymer ?
#
loop_
_entity_poly.entity_id
_entity_poly.type
_entity_poly.pdbx_seq_one_letter_code
_entity_poly.pdbx_strand_id
1 'polypeptide(L)'
;MQHTIGFIHDLAVIMLIAGIVTVLFHRFKQPVVLGYIAAGVIIGPHTPPFELIGDETSIHTLGELGVVFLMFSLGLEFSLRKLAKVGATAIVAALSEIVLMLWLGYEIGRWFGWKTMDALFLGAMLAISSTTIIVKALDELGLKRERFAQTVFGILIVEDILAIAMIALLSGIASSGSVDAGSVVITLARLMLFMVVSLVLGLLLVPRLLQYVASFKRDEMLLITVLGLCFGFCLIVVKLDYSIALGAFLIGAIMAESRALHSIERVVAPLRDMFSAIFFVTIGLMLDLRALVDYAWPIAVITTVVVFGKILTCGLGTFVAGCDGRTSMRVGMSVAQIGEFSFIIAALGVSLHVTSDFLYPVAVAVSALTTLFTPYLIRAADPLTQRIAEILPRPFVRLFSNYAQWLSNLQLTGDNAAVFRLVRSIVLQIAVNLALVAAIFIGVSYFAIRIDDWVNARVPDERVQNVLWWSAALAISMPFLVAIYRKLKSLALLLAEISVRPVVTGRFTTSIRYALAELVPAIAMFGVFLWVTALSGRILPPVDLLIAVLACAALLLVVLWRWFVRVHARLQIVLRETFDNNQDHVVESSATTAESINPAAVAAMPETTELTAPLADNSATASYVKQNESAWSVFGRSVAARLRMLYGRATQQITQRTLRIGISARIFHPEPGGKGLRGKTLQYLEESIAHWVMSRDVLVFMIPTVGHQGMLHPSNIRLRDYAKHLDGLVLQGGADVSPQSYSPEATRPEWSGDRVRDMYELELLHEFIESGKPVLGICRGCQLINVAFGGTLYQDIASDVPTAGVHVSEQYDVHRHAVNFPAGATFSKLFSASEATINSIHHQAVKTLGRDLSVEAVSVGDDIIEAVRYNKAPFVVGVQWHPEFHRAQGPELLDCTPLLDSFLRAARETRF
;
A
#
# COMPACT_ATOMS: atom_id res chain seq x y z
N MET A 1 27.29 25.01 46.12
CA MET A 1 28.50 24.16 45.98
C MET A 1 28.26 22.73 46.42
N GLN A 2 27.76 22.45 47.63
CA GLN A 2 27.54 21.07 48.11
C GLN A 2 26.56 20.25 47.22
N HIS A 3 25.40 20.80 46.82
CA HIS A 3 24.50 20.13 45.85
C HIS A 3 25.16 19.85 44.50
N THR A 4 25.98 20.78 43.98
CA THR A 4 26.69 20.61 42.70
C THR A 4 27.76 19.52 42.77
N ILE A 5 28.45 19.41 43.91
CA ILE A 5 29.46 18.36 44.14
C ILE A 5 28.78 16.99 44.26
N GLY A 6 27.65 16.90 44.96
CA GLY A 6 26.85 15.67 45.06
C GLY A 6 26.38 15.18 43.69
N PHE A 7 25.81 16.07 42.88
CA PHE A 7 25.37 15.72 41.52
C PHE A 7 26.51 15.20 40.63
N ILE A 8 27.69 15.84 40.66
CA ILE A 8 28.87 15.40 39.89
C ILE A 8 29.38 14.05 40.39
N HIS A 9 29.39 13.85 41.71
CA HIS A 9 29.76 12.58 42.33
C HIS A 9 28.85 11.45 41.84
N ASP A 10 27.53 11.63 41.93
CA ASP A 10 26.55 10.61 41.55
C ASP A 10 26.65 10.29 40.05
N LEU A 11 26.79 11.30 39.21
CA LEU A 11 27.01 11.12 37.77
C LEU A 11 28.31 10.34 37.48
N ALA A 12 29.40 10.66 38.18
CA ALA A 12 30.68 9.97 38.00
C ALA A 12 30.60 8.50 38.41
N VAL A 13 29.95 8.20 39.54
CA VAL A 13 29.71 6.84 40.03
C VAL A 13 28.89 6.05 39.03
N ILE A 14 27.75 6.60 38.57
CA ILE A 14 26.88 5.96 37.57
C ILE A 14 27.69 5.62 36.31
N MET A 15 28.45 6.58 35.79
CA MET A 15 29.19 6.40 34.53
C MET A 15 30.32 5.37 34.65
N LEU A 16 31.08 5.38 35.76
CA LEU A 16 32.15 4.40 36.00
C LEU A 16 31.60 2.97 36.08
N ILE A 17 30.53 2.78 36.83
CA ILE A 17 29.94 1.45 37.03
C ILE A 17 29.25 0.99 35.76
N ALA A 18 28.50 1.86 35.08
CA ALA A 18 27.91 1.55 33.77
C ALA A 18 28.98 1.11 32.77
N GLY A 19 30.15 1.77 32.75
CA GLY A 19 31.29 1.37 31.93
C GLY A 19 31.80 -0.04 32.26
N ILE A 20 32.03 -0.35 33.53
CA ILE A 20 32.46 -1.69 33.98
C ILE A 20 31.43 -2.74 33.58
N VAL A 21 30.16 -2.48 33.87
CA VAL A 21 29.08 -3.44 33.63
C VAL A 21 28.85 -3.67 32.14
N THR A 22 29.03 -2.64 31.31
CA THR A 22 28.99 -2.79 29.84
C THR A 22 30.03 -3.81 29.37
N VAL A 23 31.27 -3.73 29.86
CA VAL A 23 32.34 -4.67 29.51
C VAL A 23 32.00 -6.09 29.98
N LEU A 24 31.51 -6.23 31.21
CA LEU A 24 31.14 -7.54 31.78
C LEU A 24 29.99 -8.20 31.02
N PHE A 25 28.89 -7.49 30.79
CA PHE A 25 27.71 -8.05 30.11
C PHE A 25 28.00 -8.34 28.64
N HIS A 26 28.80 -7.50 27.98
CA HIS A 26 29.29 -7.78 26.64
C HIS A 26 30.12 -9.07 26.61
N ARG A 27 30.99 -9.31 27.61
CA ARG A 27 31.77 -10.55 27.73
C ARG A 27 30.87 -11.79 27.91
N PHE A 28 29.77 -11.66 28.65
CA PHE A 28 28.80 -12.72 28.89
C PHE A 28 27.74 -12.88 27.78
N LYS A 29 27.79 -12.07 26.72
CA LYS A 29 26.79 -12.03 25.64
C LYS A 29 25.36 -11.78 26.18
N GLN A 30 25.24 -11.01 27.25
CA GLN A 30 23.96 -10.62 27.84
C GLN A 30 23.55 -9.21 27.34
N PRO A 31 22.25 -8.88 27.34
CA PRO A 31 21.79 -7.53 27.06
C PRO A 31 22.36 -6.51 28.07
N VAL A 32 23.07 -5.50 27.57
CA VAL A 32 23.76 -4.50 28.41
C VAL A 32 22.79 -3.71 29.28
N VAL A 33 21.55 -3.51 28.82
CA VAL A 33 20.47 -2.85 29.57
C VAL A 33 20.19 -3.55 30.92
N LEU A 34 20.19 -4.89 30.95
CA LEU A 34 20.04 -5.64 32.21
C LEU A 34 21.20 -5.36 33.17
N GLY A 35 22.39 -5.15 32.61
CA GLY A 35 23.57 -4.73 33.36
C GLY A 35 23.37 -3.37 34.00
N TYR A 36 22.90 -2.36 33.25
CA TYR A 36 22.63 -1.03 33.81
C TYR A 36 21.62 -1.07 34.96
N ILE A 37 20.54 -1.83 34.81
CA ILE A 37 19.55 -2.00 35.89
C ILE A 37 20.21 -2.67 37.10
N ALA A 38 20.96 -3.77 36.90
CA ALA A 38 21.66 -4.46 37.99
C ALA A 38 22.69 -3.55 38.68
N ALA A 39 23.40 -2.71 37.93
CA ALA A 39 24.34 -1.72 38.46
C ALA A 39 23.62 -0.75 39.41
N GLY A 40 22.49 -0.20 38.98
CA GLY A 40 21.66 0.67 39.80
C GLY A 40 21.16 -0.02 41.06
N VAL A 41 20.71 -1.27 40.96
CA VAL A 41 20.29 -2.05 42.14
C VAL A 41 21.44 -2.21 43.12
N ILE A 42 22.66 -2.50 42.65
CA ILE A 42 23.82 -2.72 43.53
C ILE A 42 24.25 -1.44 44.25
N ILE A 43 24.21 -0.29 43.58
CA ILE A 43 24.71 0.99 44.12
C ILE A 43 23.62 1.89 44.68
N GLY A 44 22.38 1.46 44.57
CA GLY A 44 21.20 2.18 44.98
C GLY A 44 21.05 2.27 46.50
N PRO A 45 20.20 3.19 46.97
CA PRO A 45 19.99 3.44 48.39
C PRO A 45 19.32 2.26 49.13
N HIS A 46 18.82 1.27 48.40
CA HIS A 46 18.07 0.14 48.97
C HIS A 46 18.93 -1.11 49.25
N THR A 47 20.24 -1.06 48.98
CA THR A 47 21.12 -2.26 49.01
C THR A 47 22.40 -2.05 49.85
N PRO A 48 22.27 -1.91 51.19
CA PRO A 48 23.43 -1.75 52.08
C PRO A 48 24.37 -2.97 52.04
N PRO A 49 25.71 -2.79 52.08
CA PRO A 49 26.47 -1.59 52.46
C PRO A 49 26.96 -0.71 51.28
N PHE A 50 26.48 -0.93 50.04
CA PHE A 50 27.03 -0.29 48.83
C PHE A 50 26.25 0.97 48.38
N GLU A 51 25.61 1.67 49.32
CA GLU A 51 24.85 2.91 49.05
C GLU A 51 25.81 4.05 48.65
N LEU A 52 26.14 4.11 47.36
CA LEU A 52 27.00 5.15 46.78
C LEU A 52 26.20 6.38 46.36
N ILE A 53 24.90 6.23 46.11
CA ILE A 53 24.01 7.29 45.63
C ILE A 53 22.74 7.27 46.49
N GLY A 54 22.46 8.37 47.18
CA GLY A 54 21.32 8.49 48.10
C GLY A 54 20.44 9.73 47.90
N ASP A 55 20.82 10.66 47.03
CA ASP A 55 20.01 11.86 46.80
C ASP A 55 18.89 11.60 45.79
N GLU A 56 17.67 11.43 46.31
CA GLU A 56 16.45 11.21 45.54
C GLU A 56 16.21 12.28 44.46
N THR A 57 16.59 13.54 44.74
CA THR A 57 16.41 14.63 43.76
C THR A 57 17.35 14.52 42.57
N SER A 58 18.60 14.10 42.81
CA SER A 58 19.58 13.82 41.76
C SER A 58 19.18 12.60 40.93
N ILE A 59 18.66 11.55 41.57
CA ILE A 59 18.10 10.35 40.92
C ILE A 59 16.96 10.76 39.97
N HIS A 60 15.98 11.54 40.44
CA HIS A 60 14.83 11.96 39.61
C HIS A 60 15.26 12.84 38.44
N THR A 61 16.15 13.81 38.67
CA THR A 61 16.63 14.73 37.61
C THR A 61 17.40 14.00 36.51
N LEU A 62 18.27 13.06 36.88
CA LEU A 62 19.01 12.22 35.94
C LEU A 62 18.09 11.28 35.16
N GLY A 63 17.07 10.73 35.84
CA GLY A 63 16.02 9.92 35.21
C GLY A 63 15.24 10.68 34.14
N GLU A 64 14.78 11.90 34.46
CA GLU A 64 14.06 12.76 33.50
C GLU A 64 14.90 13.10 32.26
N LEU A 65 16.16 13.50 32.45
CA LEU A 65 17.09 13.73 31.33
C LEU A 65 17.29 12.47 30.49
N GLY A 66 17.42 11.32 31.15
CA GLY A 66 17.48 10.01 30.52
C GLY A 66 16.26 9.72 29.64
N VAL A 67 15.05 9.95 30.16
CA VAL A 67 13.78 9.79 29.41
C VAL A 67 13.75 10.72 28.19
N VAL A 68 14.18 11.98 28.33
CA VAL A 68 14.20 12.94 27.20
C VAL A 68 15.06 12.41 26.06
N PHE A 69 16.29 11.99 26.33
CA PHE A 69 17.19 11.52 25.28
C PHE A 69 16.79 10.15 24.71
N LEU A 70 16.21 9.28 25.55
CA LEU A 70 15.66 8.00 25.09
C LEU A 70 14.48 8.23 24.15
N MET A 71 13.53 9.10 24.52
CA MET A 71 12.38 9.47 23.69
C MET A 71 12.79 10.19 22.42
N PHE A 72 13.80 11.07 22.50
CA PHE A 72 14.35 11.73 21.33
C PHE A 72 14.98 10.74 20.36
N SER A 73 15.79 9.80 20.85
CA SER A 73 16.38 8.76 20.02
C SER A 73 15.32 7.88 19.37
N LEU A 74 14.29 7.48 20.11
CA LEU A 74 13.17 6.72 19.57
C LEU A 74 12.43 7.50 18.49
N GLY A 75 12.28 8.83 18.68
CA GLY A 75 11.82 9.72 17.63
C GLY A 75 12.71 9.69 16.39
N LEU A 76 14.04 9.70 16.53
CA LEU A 76 14.95 9.62 15.37
C LEU A 76 14.85 8.28 14.61
N GLU A 77 14.62 7.19 15.33
CA GLU A 77 14.45 5.85 14.73
C GLU A 77 13.09 5.67 14.05
N PHE A 78 12.09 6.43 14.51
CA PHE A 78 10.76 6.51 13.93
C PHE A 78 10.82 7.11 12.53
N SER A 79 10.33 6.36 11.54
CA SER A 79 10.16 6.93 10.20
C SER A 79 8.76 6.67 9.66
N LEU A 80 8.13 7.75 9.16
CA LEU A 80 6.83 7.69 8.51
C LEU A 80 6.87 6.80 7.26
N ARG A 81 8.06 6.68 6.66
CA ARG A 81 8.36 5.82 5.52
C ARG A 81 8.34 4.33 5.86
N LYS A 82 8.89 3.92 7.02
CA LYS A 82 8.80 2.52 7.49
C LYS A 82 7.33 2.16 7.74
N LEU A 83 6.55 3.05 8.36
CA LEU A 83 5.12 2.86 8.57
C LEU A 83 4.34 2.63 7.26
N ALA A 84 4.64 3.40 6.21
CA ALA A 84 3.97 3.25 4.92
C ALA A 84 4.20 1.88 4.24
N LYS A 85 5.24 1.15 4.66
CA LYS A 85 5.57 -0.21 4.19
C LYS A 85 5.00 -1.31 5.08
N VAL A 86 4.40 -0.97 6.22
CA VAL A 86 3.80 -1.94 7.13
C VAL A 86 2.54 -2.53 6.49
N GLY A 87 2.46 -3.87 6.48
CA GLY A 87 1.30 -4.58 5.95
C GLY A 87 0.07 -4.44 6.86
N ALA A 88 -1.14 -4.51 6.28
CA ALA A 88 -2.39 -4.49 7.04
C ALA A 88 -2.44 -5.55 8.15
N THR A 89 -1.77 -6.69 7.94
CA THR A 89 -1.65 -7.77 8.91
C THR A 89 -1.01 -7.32 10.22
N ALA A 90 0.07 -6.53 10.15
CA ALA A 90 0.73 -6.03 11.34
C ALA A 90 -0.12 -4.99 12.10
N ILE A 91 -0.89 -4.17 11.38
CA ILE A 91 -1.80 -3.19 12.00
C ILE A 91 -2.91 -3.90 12.77
N VAL A 92 -3.56 -4.89 12.16
CA VAL A 92 -4.63 -5.66 12.81
C VAL A 92 -4.10 -6.40 14.03
N ALA A 93 -2.94 -7.06 13.89
CA ALA A 93 -2.31 -7.79 14.98
C ALA A 93 -1.96 -6.85 16.16
N ALA A 94 -1.24 -5.75 15.91
CA ALA A 94 -0.86 -4.80 16.95
C ALA A 94 -2.07 -4.17 17.66
N LEU A 95 -3.11 -3.76 16.91
CA LEU A 95 -4.33 -3.22 17.51
C LEU A 95 -5.06 -4.25 18.38
N SER A 96 -5.17 -5.50 17.89
CA SER A 96 -5.81 -6.57 18.65
C SER A 96 -5.02 -6.92 19.92
N GLU A 97 -3.68 -6.95 19.83
CA GLU A 97 -2.79 -7.16 20.98
C GLU A 97 -2.97 -6.06 22.01
N ILE A 98 -2.83 -4.79 21.61
CA ILE A 98 -2.87 -3.66 22.53
C ILE A 98 -4.21 -3.58 23.25
N VAL A 99 -5.33 -3.68 22.54
CA VAL A 99 -6.66 -3.59 23.14
C VAL A 99 -6.87 -4.72 24.15
N LEU A 100 -6.52 -5.94 23.78
CA LEU A 100 -6.72 -7.11 24.65
C LEU A 100 -5.76 -7.12 25.84
N MET A 101 -4.50 -6.74 25.65
CA MET A 101 -3.50 -6.67 26.72
C MET A 101 -3.79 -5.52 27.69
N LEU A 102 -4.27 -4.38 27.20
CA LEU A 102 -4.71 -3.27 28.04
C LEU A 102 -5.90 -3.70 28.89
N TRP A 103 -6.88 -4.38 28.29
CA TRP A 103 -8.01 -4.94 29.03
C TRP A 103 -7.57 -5.98 30.07
N LEU A 104 -6.70 -6.93 29.71
CA LEU A 104 -6.17 -7.94 30.64
C LEU A 104 -5.42 -7.31 31.81
N GLY A 105 -4.53 -6.35 31.57
CA GLY A 105 -3.81 -5.67 32.63
C GLY A 105 -4.73 -4.83 33.53
N TYR A 106 -5.73 -4.17 32.96
CA TYR A 106 -6.75 -3.46 33.74
C TYR A 106 -7.52 -4.41 34.67
N GLU A 107 -7.98 -5.56 34.16
CA GLU A 107 -8.68 -6.56 34.97
C GLU A 107 -7.80 -7.17 36.06
N ILE A 108 -6.51 -7.38 35.78
CA ILE A 108 -5.55 -7.86 36.80
C ILE A 108 -5.38 -6.83 37.91
N GLY A 109 -5.21 -5.55 37.56
CA GLY A 109 -5.12 -4.48 38.54
C GLY A 109 -6.37 -4.40 39.41
N ARG A 110 -7.57 -4.52 38.81
CA ARG A 110 -8.83 -4.59 39.57
C ARG A 110 -8.92 -5.83 40.45
N TRP A 111 -8.47 -6.98 39.96
CA TRP A 111 -8.49 -8.24 40.70
C TRP A 111 -7.60 -8.18 41.96
N PHE A 112 -6.45 -7.50 41.88
CA PHE A 112 -5.61 -7.22 43.03
C PHE A 112 -6.10 -6.04 43.89
N GLY A 113 -7.23 -5.41 43.55
CA GLY A 113 -7.81 -4.30 44.30
C GLY A 113 -7.04 -2.98 44.15
N TRP A 114 -6.24 -2.82 43.09
CA TRP A 114 -5.48 -1.60 42.84
C TRP A 114 -6.38 -0.45 42.39
N LYS A 115 -5.89 0.79 42.51
CA LYS A 115 -6.62 1.98 42.05
C LYS A 115 -6.84 1.90 40.54
N THR A 116 -7.89 2.56 40.05
CA THR A 116 -8.22 2.60 38.61
C THR A 116 -7.05 3.09 37.75
N MET A 117 -6.30 4.10 38.22
CA MET A 117 -5.13 4.61 37.51
C MET A 117 -3.99 3.59 37.48
N ASP A 118 -3.71 2.91 38.59
CA ASP A 118 -2.71 1.84 38.66
C ASP A 118 -3.04 0.69 37.68
N ALA A 119 -4.31 0.28 37.63
CA ALA A 119 -4.80 -0.75 36.72
C ALA A 119 -4.71 -0.32 35.24
N LEU A 120 -5.06 0.92 34.93
CA LEU A 120 -4.99 1.47 33.58
C LEU A 120 -3.53 1.57 33.09
N PHE A 121 -2.64 2.10 33.93
CA PHE A 121 -1.22 2.18 33.62
C PHE A 121 -0.61 0.78 33.49
N LEU A 122 -0.98 -0.17 34.36
CA LEU A 122 -0.59 -1.58 34.21
C LEU A 122 -0.97 -2.09 32.82
N GLY A 123 -2.24 -1.97 32.42
CA GLY A 123 -2.70 -2.38 31.09
C GLY A 123 -1.86 -1.79 29.95
N ALA A 124 -1.59 -0.50 29.99
CA ALA A 124 -0.77 0.16 28.97
C ALA A 124 0.69 -0.34 28.96
N MET A 125 1.28 -0.59 30.14
CA MET A 125 2.63 -1.15 30.24
C MET A 125 2.72 -2.57 29.68
N LEU A 126 1.70 -3.41 29.90
CA LEU A 126 1.69 -4.80 29.41
C LEU A 126 1.42 -4.90 27.91
N ALA A 127 0.82 -3.87 27.32
CA ALA A 127 0.40 -3.87 25.91
C ALA A 127 1.53 -3.65 24.90
N ILE A 128 2.70 -3.14 25.31
CA ILE A 128 3.79 -2.77 24.41
C ILE A 128 4.95 -3.74 24.54
N SER A 129 5.54 -4.14 23.41
CA SER A 129 6.69 -5.05 23.34
C SER A 129 8.01 -4.31 23.19
N SER A 130 9.14 -4.99 23.42
CA SER A 130 10.48 -4.40 23.23
C SER A 130 11.01 -4.62 21.82
N THR A 131 11.19 -3.55 21.03
CA THR A 131 11.78 -3.64 19.69
C THR A 131 13.24 -4.11 19.73
N THR A 132 14.08 -3.47 20.55
CA THR A 132 15.52 -3.75 20.64
C THR A 132 15.82 -5.19 21.06
N ILE A 133 15.12 -5.72 22.06
CA ILE A 133 15.35 -7.07 22.58
C ILE A 133 14.94 -8.12 21.56
N ILE A 134 13.80 -7.95 20.90
CA ILE A 134 13.30 -8.90 19.89
C ILE A 134 14.22 -8.93 18.67
N VAL A 135 14.59 -7.76 18.14
CA VAL A 135 15.47 -7.67 16.98
C VAL A 135 16.80 -8.36 17.29
N LYS A 136 17.38 -8.11 18.47
CA LYS A 136 18.63 -8.73 18.89
C LYS A 136 18.49 -10.25 19.07
N ALA A 137 17.42 -10.72 19.73
CA ALA A 137 17.17 -12.15 19.90
C ALA A 137 16.98 -12.87 18.56
N LEU A 138 16.25 -12.28 17.61
CA LEU A 138 16.08 -12.84 16.27
C LEU A 138 17.39 -12.84 15.46
N ASP A 139 18.25 -11.83 15.64
CA ASP A 139 19.56 -11.76 14.98
C ASP A 139 20.51 -12.83 15.54
N GLU A 140 20.57 -12.99 16.85
CA GLU A 140 21.38 -14.02 17.54
C GLU A 140 20.94 -15.45 17.20
N LEU A 141 19.65 -15.65 16.92
CA LEU A 141 19.10 -16.92 16.46
C LEU A 141 19.23 -17.13 14.95
N GLY A 142 19.71 -16.14 14.19
CA GLY A 142 19.82 -16.20 12.73
C GLY A 142 18.48 -16.15 11.98
N LEU A 143 17.39 -15.73 12.65
CA LEU A 143 16.01 -15.75 12.13
C LEU A 143 15.56 -14.40 11.56
N LYS A 144 16.37 -13.35 11.66
CA LYS A 144 16.03 -11.96 11.25
C LYS A 144 15.55 -11.81 9.81
N ARG A 145 15.98 -12.69 8.90
CA ARG A 145 15.62 -12.64 7.46
C ARG A 145 14.38 -13.45 7.10
N GLU A 146 13.79 -14.17 8.07
CA GLU A 146 12.60 -14.97 7.87
C GLU A 146 11.35 -14.11 7.65
N ARG A 147 10.35 -14.65 6.94
CA ARG A 147 9.11 -13.93 6.64
C ARG A 147 8.33 -13.55 7.91
N PHE A 148 8.29 -14.42 8.90
CA PHE A 148 7.59 -14.13 10.16
C PHE A 148 8.28 -12.99 10.92
N ALA A 149 9.61 -12.87 10.84
CA ALA A 149 10.36 -11.79 11.46
C ALA A 149 10.00 -10.43 10.85
N GLN A 150 9.71 -10.37 9.54
CA GLN A 150 9.20 -9.15 8.90
C GLN A 150 7.81 -8.75 9.43
N THR A 151 6.94 -9.73 9.71
CA THR A 151 5.64 -9.49 10.36
C THR A 151 5.84 -8.98 11.78
N VAL A 152 6.75 -9.58 12.55
CA VAL A 152 7.13 -9.12 13.89
C VAL A 152 7.63 -7.67 13.84
N PHE A 153 8.58 -7.34 12.97
CA PHE A 153 9.06 -5.96 12.82
C PHE A 153 7.95 -4.98 12.42
N GLY A 154 7.03 -5.41 11.55
CA GLY A 154 5.85 -4.62 11.19
C GLY A 154 4.95 -4.32 12.39
N ILE A 155 4.71 -5.32 13.25
CA ILE A 155 3.89 -5.19 14.47
C ILE A 155 4.57 -4.22 15.44
N LEU A 156 5.88 -4.40 15.68
CA LEU A 156 6.66 -3.54 16.57
C LEU A 156 6.62 -2.07 16.15
N ILE A 157 6.73 -1.79 14.85
CA ILE A 157 6.61 -0.41 14.34
C ILE A 157 5.23 0.18 14.67
N VAL A 158 4.16 -0.60 14.56
CA VAL A 158 2.80 -0.14 14.87
C VAL A 158 2.60 0.01 16.38
N GLU A 159 3.12 -0.92 17.18
CA GLU A 159 3.10 -0.82 18.64
C GLU A 159 3.80 0.45 19.12
N ASP A 160 4.99 0.76 18.62
CA ASP A 160 5.74 1.95 19.02
C ASP A 160 4.91 3.22 18.74
N ILE A 161 4.22 3.29 17.58
CA ILE A 161 3.30 4.40 17.25
C ILE A 161 2.16 4.50 18.26
N LEU A 162 1.51 3.37 18.54
CA LEU A 162 0.37 3.32 19.44
C LEU A 162 0.80 3.59 20.89
N ALA A 163 2.03 3.23 21.27
CA ALA A 163 2.61 3.54 22.57
C ALA A 163 2.70 5.04 22.81
N ILE A 164 3.12 5.82 21.80
CA ILE A 164 3.15 7.29 21.88
C ILE A 164 1.73 7.84 22.05
N ALA A 165 0.78 7.32 21.28
CA ALA A 165 -0.62 7.70 21.43
C ALA A 165 -1.16 7.35 22.83
N MET A 166 -0.76 6.22 23.40
CA MET A 166 -1.12 5.81 24.76
C MET A 166 -0.49 6.70 25.83
N ILE A 167 0.80 7.02 25.76
CA ILE A 167 1.49 7.95 26.69
C ILE A 167 0.72 9.28 26.75
N ALA A 168 0.37 9.77 25.58
CA ALA A 168 -0.28 11.05 25.44
C ALA A 168 -1.75 11.01 25.91
N LEU A 169 -2.45 9.90 25.68
CA LEU A 169 -3.78 9.64 26.24
C LEU A 169 -3.74 9.56 27.77
N LEU A 170 -2.82 8.77 28.34
CA LEU A 170 -2.66 8.60 29.78
C LEU A 170 -2.30 9.91 30.47
N SER A 171 -1.41 10.70 29.87
CA SER A 171 -1.07 12.05 30.36
C SER A 171 -2.28 12.97 30.38
N GLY A 172 -3.15 12.89 29.37
CA GLY A 172 -4.37 13.69 29.30
C GLY A 172 -5.45 13.24 30.30
N ILE A 173 -5.57 11.94 30.58
CA ILE A 173 -6.46 11.42 31.61
C ILE A 173 -5.95 11.79 33.01
N ALA A 174 -4.62 11.71 33.21
CA ALA A 174 -3.98 12.10 34.45
C ALA A 174 -4.17 13.58 34.78
N SER A 175 -4.10 14.47 33.78
CA SER A 175 -4.30 15.91 34.00
C SER A 175 -5.78 16.31 34.18
N SER A 176 -6.72 15.59 33.56
CA SER A 176 -8.15 15.89 33.68
C SER A 176 -8.82 15.34 34.96
N GLY A 177 -8.19 14.35 35.61
CA GLY A 177 -8.67 13.74 36.85
C GLY A 177 -10.01 12.99 36.75
N SER A 178 -10.57 12.85 35.55
CA SER A 178 -11.87 12.20 35.31
C SER A 178 -11.84 11.36 34.04
N VAL A 179 -12.33 10.12 34.15
CA VAL A 179 -12.48 9.18 33.03
C VAL A 179 -13.90 9.30 32.46
N ASP A 180 -14.31 10.52 32.10
CA ASP A 180 -15.56 10.71 31.35
C ASP A 180 -15.31 10.45 29.86
N ALA A 181 -16.14 9.63 29.22
CA ALA A 181 -15.94 9.27 27.81
C ALA A 181 -15.96 10.52 26.89
N GLY A 182 -16.76 11.53 27.25
CA GLY A 182 -16.80 12.81 26.53
C GLY A 182 -15.51 13.62 26.70
N SER A 183 -15.02 13.74 27.94
CA SER A 183 -13.76 14.46 28.22
C SER A 183 -12.55 13.76 27.59
N VAL A 184 -12.50 12.43 27.61
CA VAL A 184 -11.44 11.62 26.98
C VAL A 184 -11.40 11.84 25.47
N VAL A 185 -12.54 11.83 24.78
CA VAL A 185 -12.60 12.09 23.34
C VAL A 185 -12.13 13.50 23.00
N ILE A 186 -12.49 14.51 23.79
CA ILE A 186 -12.06 15.90 23.59
C ILE A 186 -10.55 16.04 23.83
N THR A 187 -10.02 15.43 24.89
CA THR A 187 -8.59 15.44 25.20
C THR A 187 -7.79 14.73 24.11
N LEU A 188 -8.25 13.56 23.65
CA LEU A 188 -7.67 12.87 22.49
C LEU A 188 -7.71 13.72 21.22
N ALA A 189 -8.81 14.41 20.94
CA ALA A 189 -8.92 15.26 19.78
C ALA A 189 -7.95 16.45 19.86
N ARG A 190 -7.82 17.11 21.01
CA ARG A 190 -6.86 18.20 21.23
C ARG A 190 -5.41 17.73 21.10
N LEU A 191 -5.10 16.57 21.66
CA LEU A 191 -3.78 15.96 21.58
C LEU A 191 -3.44 15.58 20.14
N MET A 192 -4.35 14.90 19.43
CA MET A 192 -4.16 14.50 18.04
C MET A 192 -3.98 15.73 17.15
N LEU A 193 -4.80 16.76 17.37
CA LEU A 193 -4.67 18.05 16.70
C LEU A 193 -3.30 18.68 16.96
N PHE A 194 -2.86 18.76 18.22
CA PHE A 194 -1.53 19.26 18.57
C PHE A 194 -0.43 18.48 17.85
N MET A 195 -0.46 17.15 17.94
CA MET A 195 0.52 16.25 17.35
C MET A 195 0.61 16.42 15.83
N VAL A 196 -0.54 16.46 15.16
CA VAL A 196 -0.62 16.67 13.71
C VAL A 196 -0.09 18.04 13.32
N VAL A 197 -0.49 19.09 14.04
CA VAL A 197 -0.04 20.46 13.81
C VAL A 197 1.47 20.59 14.02
N SER A 198 1.98 20.07 15.12
CA SER A 198 3.40 20.14 15.46
C SER A 198 4.25 19.32 14.50
N LEU A 199 3.78 18.13 14.11
CA LEU A 199 4.44 17.29 13.11
C LEU A 199 4.47 17.99 11.75
N VAL A 200 3.35 18.52 11.28
CA VAL A 200 3.26 19.21 9.99
C VAL A 200 4.14 20.47 9.98
N LEU A 201 4.02 21.33 10.98
CA LEU A 201 4.84 22.55 11.08
C LEU A 201 6.33 22.21 11.23
N GLY A 202 6.62 21.22 12.08
CA GLY A 202 7.96 20.68 12.30
C GLY A 202 8.58 20.17 11.00
N LEU A 203 7.87 19.32 10.26
CA LEU A 203 8.34 18.76 8.98
C LEU A 203 8.56 19.85 7.91
N LEU A 204 7.86 20.98 7.99
CA LEU A 204 8.09 22.11 7.08
C LEU A 204 9.31 22.97 7.46
N LEU A 205 9.59 23.12 8.76
CA LEU A 205 10.62 24.05 9.25
C LEU A 205 11.94 23.34 9.58
N VAL A 206 11.88 22.29 10.40
CA VAL A 206 13.05 21.66 11.04
C VAL A 206 13.96 20.95 10.02
N PRO A 207 13.47 20.10 9.10
CA PRO A 207 14.34 19.49 8.08
C PRO A 207 15.09 20.51 7.23
N ARG A 208 14.46 21.66 6.91
CA ARG A 208 15.09 22.72 6.11
C ARG A 208 16.18 23.44 6.89
N LEU A 209 15.92 23.77 8.15
CA LEU A 209 16.91 24.38 9.04
C LEU A 209 18.10 23.44 9.23
N LEU A 210 17.86 22.16 9.48
CA LEU A 210 18.92 21.17 9.66
C LEU A 210 19.74 20.94 8.40
N GLN A 211 19.13 20.98 7.21
CA GLN A 211 19.87 20.93 5.95
C GLN A 211 20.73 22.17 5.74
N TYR A 212 20.23 23.35 6.10
CA TYR A 212 20.99 24.59 6.06
C TYR A 212 22.20 24.53 7.01
N VAL A 213 22.01 24.10 8.26
CA VAL A 213 23.10 23.97 9.22
C VAL A 213 24.09 22.86 8.80
N ALA A 214 23.60 21.73 8.30
CA ALA A 214 24.44 20.65 7.80
C ALA A 214 25.29 21.06 6.58
N SER A 215 24.86 22.06 5.81
CA SER A 215 25.63 22.57 4.66
C SER A 215 26.98 23.17 5.05
N PHE A 216 27.13 23.62 6.30
CA PHE A 216 28.41 24.11 6.83
C PHE A 216 29.40 23.00 7.20
N LYS A 217 29.01 21.72 7.12
CA LYS A 217 29.87 20.53 7.32
C LYS A 217 30.65 20.53 8.65
N ARG A 218 30.06 21.06 9.73
CA ARG A 218 30.63 20.96 11.09
C ARG A 218 29.69 20.22 12.03
N ASP A 219 30.17 19.11 12.57
CA ASP A 219 29.40 18.26 13.49
C ASP A 219 29.02 19.00 14.78
N GLU A 220 29.87 19.91 15.27
CA GLU A 220 29.58 20.75 16.45
C GLU A 220 28.34 21.63 16.25
N MET A 221 28.26 22.34 15.11
CA MET A 221 27.11 23.20 14.80
C MET A 221 25.83 22.38 14.65
N LEU A 222 25.94 21.19 14.03
CA LEU A 222 24.83 20.28 13.87
C LEU A 222 24.36 19.75 15.24
N LEU A 223 25.28 19.32 16.11
CA LEU A 223 24.97 18.83 17.46
C LEU A 223 24.23 19.88 18.27
N ILE A 224 24.80 21.09 18.38
CA ILE A 224 24.23 22.18 19.19
C ILE A 224 22.85 22.57 18.65
N THR A 225 22.68 22.61 17.33
CA THR A 225 21.38 22.91 16.71
C THR A 225 20.36 21.81 17.01
N VAL A 226 20.73 20.55 16.86
CA VAL A 226 19.85 19.40 17.14
C VAL A 226 19.40 19.40 18.60
N LEU A 227 20.33 19.56 19.54
CA LEU A 227 20.01 19.64 20.97
C LEU A 227 19.17 20.87 21.30
N GLY A 228 19.50 22.04 20.75
CA GLY A 228 18.75 23.27 20.94
C GLY A 228 17.32 23.17 20.44
N LEU A 229 17.10 22.52 19.28
CA LEU A 229 15.78 22.21 18.77
C LEU A 229 15.06 21.18 19.64
N CYS A 230 15.75 20.16 20.13
CA CYS A 230 15.17 19.13 21.00
C CYS A 230 14.63 19.75 22.30
N PHE A 231 15.48 20.43 23.07
CA PHE A 231 15.07 21.07 24.32
C PHE A 231 14.12 22.24 24.09
N GLY A 232 14.34 23.04 23.05
CA GLY A 232 13.47 24.16 22.70
C GLY A 232 12.05 23.70 22.37
N PHE A 233 11.90 22.61 21.62
CA PHE A 233 10.60 22.02 21.32
C PHE A 233 9.96 21.41 22.57
N CYS A 234 10.72 20.72 23.42
CA CYS A 234 10.22 20.21 24.71
C CYS A 234 9.63 21.32 25.57
N LEU A 235 10.28 22.49 25.66
CA LEU A 235 9.76 23.64 26.40
C LEU A 235 8.44 24.20 25.83
N ILE A 236 8.25 24.14 24.50
CA ILE A 236 6.98 24.51 23.87
C ILE A 236 5.89 23.52 24.27
N VAL A 237 6.19 22.22 24.26
CA VAL A 237 5.25 21.15 24.61
C VAL A 237 4.81 21.25 26.08
N VAL A 238 5.74 21.50 26.99
CA VAL A 238 5.45 21.70 28.42
C VAL A 238 4.55 22.91 28.66
N LYS A 239 4.76 24.01 27.93
CA LYS A 239 3.90 25.20 28.01
C LYS A 239 2.46 24.96 27.53
N LEU A 240 2.22 23.87 26.81
CA LEU A 240 0.91 23.43 26.36
C LEU A 240 0.32 22.35 27.28
N ASP A 241 0.88 22.19 28.49
CA ASP A 241 0.49 21.21 29.52
C ASP A 241 0.60 19.75 29.06
N TYR A 242 1.53 19.47 28.13
CA TYR A 242 1.86 18.12 27.68
C TYR A 242 3.22 17.66 28.23
N SER A 243 3.45 16.35 28.25
CA SER A 243 4.68 15.75 28.79
C SER A 243 5.94 16.10 27.97
N ILE A 244 7.07 16.24 28.68
CA ILE A 244 8.39 16.46 28.06
C ILE A 244 8.74 15.31 27.10
N ALA A 245 8.41 14.07 27.48
CA ALA A 245 8.62 12.86 26.68
C ALA A 245 7.94 12.94 25.31
N LEU A 246 6.69 13.40 25.25
CA LEU A 246 5.97 13.61 23.99
C LEU A 246 6.68 14.62 23.09
N GLY A 247 7.21 15.71 23.69
CA GLY A 247 7.97 16.72 22.98
C GLY A 247 9.26 16.17 22.37
N ALA A 248 10.06 15.48 23.17
CA ALA A 248 11.31 14.86 22.76
C ALA A 248 11.11 13.83 21.64
N PHE A 249 10.08 12.99 21.76
CA PHE A 249 9.71 12.05 20.72
C PHE A 249 9.31 12.76 19.42
N LEU A 250 8.40 13.73 19.48
CA LEU A 250 7.89 14.41 18.28
C LEU A 250 8.98 15.14 17.52
N ILE A 251 9.86 15.86 18.22
CA ILE A 251 10.97 16.56 17.55
C ILE A 251 11.97 15.57 16.95
N GLY A 252 12.26 14.45 17.62
CA GLY A 252 13.04 13.35 17.04
C GLY A 252 12.41 12.82 15.74
N ALA A 253 11.11 12.53 15.76
CA ALA A 253 10.35 12.06 14.59
C ALA A 253 10.34 13.07 13.44
N ILE A 254 10.26 14.37 13.75
CA ILE A 254 10.37 15.43 12.77
C ILE A 254 11.78 15.47 12.16
N MET A 255 12.82 15.33 12.97
CA MET A 255 14.22 15.33 12.53
C MET A 255 14.58 14.07 11.72
N ALA A 256 13.94 12.94 11.99
CA ALA A 256 14.09 11.69 11.25
C ALA A 256 13.80 11.83 9.74
N GLU A 257 12.98 12.80 9.36
CA GLU A 257 12.67 13.07 7.95
C GLU A 257 13.67 14.03 7.28
N SER A 258 14.69 14.52 8.00
CA SER A 258 15.77 15.31 7.42
C SER A 258 16.67 14.48 6.51
N ARG A 259 17.14 15.08 5.39
CA ARG A 259 18.16 14.47 4.51
C ARG A 259 19.49 14.23 5.24
N ALA A 260 19.76 14.99 6.30
CA ALA A 260 20.97 14.86 7.12
C ALA A 260 20.84 13.85 8.27
N LEU A 261 19.81 12.96 8.25
CA LEU A 261 19.54 12.00 9.34
C LEU A 261 20.80 11.23 9.79
N HIS A 262 21.55 10.63 8.84
CA HIS A 262 22.75 9.86 9.17
C HIS A 262 23.82 10.69 9.91
N SER A 263 23.95 11.98 9.57
CA SER A 263 24.87 12.88 10.28
C SER A 263 24.33 13.21 11.67
N ILE A 264 23.02 13.45 11.80
CA ILE A 264 22.35 13.71 13.08
C ILE A 264 22.51 12.51 14.01
N GLU A 265 22.18 11.30 13.55
CA GLU A 265 22.33 10.06 14.32
C GLU A 265 23.77 9.85 14.78
N ARG A 266 24.75 10.03 13.90
CA ARG A 266 26.17 9.87 14.24
C ARG A 266 26.62 10.83 15.35
N VAL A 267 26.19 12.09 15.25
CA VAL A 267 26.62 13.15 16.15
C VAL A 267 25.89 13.08 17.50
N VAL A 268 24.64 12.60 17.51
CA VAL A 268 23.83 12.41 18.73
C VAL A 268 24.12 11.08 19.43
N ALA A 269 24.54 10.03 18.71
CA ALA A 269 24.71 8.68 19.24
C ALA A 269 25.48 8.60 20.58
N PRO A 270 26.62 9.29 20.78
CA PRO A 270 27.33 9.26 22.06
C PRO A 270 26.51 9.79 23.24
N LEU A 271 25.71 10.85 23.01
CA LEU A 271 24.84 11.41 24.05
C LEU A 271 23.66 10.49 24.35
N ARG A 272 23.03 9.95 23.30
CA ARG A 272 21.97 8.95 23.46
C ARG A 272 22.45 7.78 24.32
N ASP A 273 23.60 7.20 23.98
CA ASP A 273 24.11 6.01 24.65
C ASP A 273 24.44 6.30 26.13
N MET A 274 25.05 7.46 26.40
CA MET A 274 25.32 7.95 27.75
C MET A 274 24.03 8.13 28.57
N PHE A 275 23.06 8.89 28.05
CA PHE A 275 21.81 9.15 28.77
C PHE A 275 20.90 7.92 28.88
N SER A 276 20.99 6.98 27.94
CA SER A 276 20.32 5.68 28.06
C SER A 276 20.92 4.86 29.22
N ALA A 277 22.25 4.84 29.35
CA ALA A 277 22.89 4.17 30.48
C ALA A 277 22.49 4.82 31.82
N ILE A 278 22.53 6.15 31.90
CA ILE A 278 22.08 6.90 33.08
C ILE A 278 20.62 6.55 33.42
N PHE A 279 19.72 6.60 32.44
CA PHE A 279 18.32 6.24 32.62
C PHE A 279 18.17 4.85 33.25
N PHE A 280 18.74 3.81 32.64
CA PHE A 280 18.59 2.43 33.12
C PHE A 280 19.28 2.18 34.46
N VAL A 281 20.38 2.87 34.77
CA VAL A 281 20.98 2.83 36.11
C VAL A 281 20.04 3.48 37.12
N THR A 282 19.47 4.65 36.82
CA THR A 282 18.47 5.31 37.66
C THR A 282 17.27 4.41 37.94
N ILE A 283 16.79 3.64 36.94
CA ILE A 283 15.75 2.61 37.15
C ILE A 283 16.17 1.62 38.24
N GLY A 284 17.41 1.14 38.19
CA GLY A 284 17.95 0.24 39.19
C GLY A 284 18.07 0.88 40.58
N LEU A 285 18.43 2.17 40.66
CA LEU A 285 18.53 2.90 41.94
C LEU A 285 17.16 2.96 42.66
N MET A 286 16.07 3.11 41.89
CA MET A 286 14.70 3.18 42.42
C MET A 286 14.14 1.81 42.82
N LEU A 287 14.83 0.71 42.52
CA LEU A 287 14.32 -0.64 42.71
C LEU A 287 14.68 -1.16 44.11
N ASP A 288 13.65 -1.38 44.93
CA ASP A 288 13.79 -2.01 46.25
C ASP A 288 13.62 -3.54 46.14
N LEU A 289 14.63 -4.29 46.55
CA LEU A 289 14.59 -5.76 46.56
C LEU A 289 13.54 -6.30 47.53
N ARG A 290 13.23 -5.58 48.63
CA ARG A 290 12.20 -6.01 49.59
C ARG A 290 10.82 -5.90 48.98
N ALA A 291 10.52 -4.78 48.32
CA ALA A 291 9.30 -4.61 47.55
C ALA A 291 9.13 -5.72 46.47
N LEU A 292 10.21 -6.13 45.80
CA LEU A 292 10.16 -7.26 44.84
C LEU A 292 9.72 -8.58 45.48
N VAL A 293 10.15 -8.85 46.71
CA VAL A 293 9.75 -10.04 47.46
C VAL A 293 8.30 -9.93 47.90
N ASP A 294 7.88 -8.76 48.40
CA ASP A 294 6.51 -8.51 48.85
C ASP A 294 5.50 -8.62 47.70
N TYR A 295 5.88 -8.14 46.51
CA TYR A 295 5.07 -8.20 45.29
C TYR A 295 5.42 -9.39 44.39
N ALA A 296 6.14 -10.40 44.88
CA ALA A 296 6.55 -11.57 44.09
C ALA A 296 5.35 -12.31 43.47
N TRP A 297 4.23 -12.40 44.20
CA TRP A 297 3.01 -13.04 43.69
C TRP A 297 2.37 -12.24 42.53
N PRO A 298 2.07 -10.94 42.67
CA PRO A 298 1.67 -10.10 41.54
C PRO A 298 2.63 -10.16 40.35
N ILE A 299 3.94 -10.10 40.58
CA ILE A 299 4.95 -10.20 39.52
C ILE A 299 4.83 -11.53 38.77
N ALA A 300 4.74 -12.66 39.49
CA ALA A 300 4.61 -13.97 38.86
C ALA A 300 3.32 -14.11 38.02
N VAL A 301 2.20 -13.61 38.52
CA VAL A 301 0.91 -13.60 37.80
C VAL A 301 1.00 -12.72 36.55
N ILE A 302 1.52 -11.49 36.69
CA ILE A 302 1.66 -10.55 35.59
C ILE A 302 2.63 -11.10 34.52
N THR A 303 3.78 -11.65 34.91
CA THR A 303 4.72 -12.29 33.97
C THR A 303 4.06 -13.44 33.21
N THR A 304 3.30 -14.28 33.90
CA THR A 304 2.54 -15.37 33.27
C THR A 304 1.55 -14.82 32.26
N VAL A 305 0.78 -13.79 32.64
CA VAL A 305 -0.19 -13.15 31.74
C VAL A 305 0.49 -12.47 30.57
N VAL A 306 1.63 -11.80 30.75
CA VAL A 306 2.36 -11.19 29.63
C VAL A 306 2.77 -12.26 28.63
N VAL A 307 3.37 -13.35 29.10
CA VAL A 307 3.83 -14.43 28.21
C VAL A 307 2.65 -15.06 27.48
N PHE A 308 1.68 -15.63 28.22
CA PHE A 308 0.56 -16.34 27.60
C PHE A 308 -0.43 -15.41 26.89
N GLY A 309 -0.71 -14.25 27.49
CA GLY A 309 -1.58 -13.23 26.94
C GLY A 309 -1.06 -12.74 25.60
N LYS A 310 0.20 -12.32 25.49
CA LYS A 310 0.75 -11.84 24.21
C LYS A 310 0.86 -12.93 23.16
N ILE A 311 1.26 -14.15 23.53
CA ILE A 311 1.26 -15.29 22.60
C ILE A 311 -0.15 -15.48 22.02
N LEU A 312 -1.18 -15.41 22.86
CA LEU A 312 -2.56 -15.59 22.47
C LEU A 312 -3.08 -14.40 21.66
N THR A 313 -2.96 -13.18 22.15
CA THR A 313 -3.56 -11.99 21.53
C THR A 313 -2.87 -11.65 20.21
N CYS A 314 -1.54 -11.66 20.15
CA CYS A 314 -0.80 -11.39 18.93
C CYS A 314 -0.86 -12.58 17.94
N GLY A 315 -0.84 -13.82 18.46
CA GLY A 315 -1.05 -15.01 17.65
C GLY A 315 -2.44 -15.04 17.00
N LEU A 316 -3.50 -14.77 17.76
CA LEU A 316 -4.86 -14.64 17.23
C LEU A 316 -4.98 -13.43 16.30
N GLY A 317 -4.37 -12.30 16.64
CA GLY A 317 -4.38 -11.09 15.82
C GLY A 317 -3.80 -11.32 14.43
N THR A 318 -2.62 -11.95 14.36
CA THR A 318 -2.00 -12.33 13.08
C THR A 318 -2.78 -13.41 12.35
N PHE A 319 -3.39 -14.35 13.07
CA PHE A 319 -4.21 -15.41 12.48
C PHE A 319 -5.47 -14.84 11.82
N VAL A 320 -6.20 -13.97 12.53
CA VAL A 320 -7.37 -13.21 12.03
C VAL A 320 -6.97 -12.32 10.86
N ALA A 321 -5.72 -11.87 10.81
CA ALA A 321 -5.20 -11.06 9.73
C ALA A 321 -4.63 -11.87 8.53
N GLY A 322 -4.77 -13.20 8.55
CA GLY A 322 -4.54 -14.08 7.40
C GLY A 322 -3.24 -14.88 7.40
N CYS A 323 -2.48 -14.85 8.50
CA CYS A 323 -1.32 -15.73 8.67
C CYS A 323 -1.75 -17.17 8.99
N ASP A 324 -0.95 -18.15 8.56
CA ASP A 324 -1.13 -19.52 8.96
C ASP A 324 -0.76 -19.71 10.45
N GLY A 325 -1.31 -20.75 11.09
CA GLY A 325 -1.14 -20.97 12.53
C GLY A 325 0.31 -21.11 12.99
N ARG A 326 1.22 -21.60 12.14
CA ARG A 326 2.66 -21.68 12.47
C ARG A 326 3.30 -20.31 12.48
N THR A 327 3.03 -19.50 11.46
CA THR A 327 3.49 -18.10 11.42
C THR A 327 2.92 -17.31 12.60
N SER A 328 1.64 -17.46 12.91
CA SER A 328 1.00 -16.80 14.05
C SER A 328 1.62 -17.18 15.39
N MET A 329 1.90 -18.46 15.63
CA MET A 329 2.59 -18.91 16.85
C MET A 329 4.00 -18.34 16.95
N ARG A 330 4.78 -18.36 15.84
CA ARG A 330 6.12 -17.77 15.81
C ARG A 330 6.11 -16.27 16.11
N VAL A 331 5.13 -15.54 15.58
CA VAL A 331 4.96 -14.11 15.87
C VAL A 331 4.64 -13.91 17.35
N GLY A 332 3.60 -14.58 17.88
CA GLY A 332 3.19 -14.45 19.28
C GLY A 332 4.30 -14.79 20.28
N MET A 333 5.05 -15.87 20.03
CA MET A 333 6.20 -16.27 20.87
C MET A 333 7.39 -15.31 20.77
N SER A 334 7.48 -14.51 19.70
CA SER A 334 8.55 -13.52 19.53
C SER A 334 8.25 -12.20 20.24
N VAL A 335 6.97 -11.83 20.40
CA VAL A 335 6.56 -10.55 21.00
C VAL A 335 6.20 -10.66 22.49
N ALA A 336 6.33 -11.84 23.10
CA ALA A 336 5.87 -12.19 24.45
C ALA A 336 6.69 -11.58 25.62
N GLN A 337 7.07 -10.31 25.52
CA GLN A 337 7.76 -9.55 26.56
C GLN A 337 7.35 -8.09 26.53
N ILE A 338 7.60 -7.39 27.62
CA ILE A 338 7.47 -5.93 27.70
C ILE A 338 8.83 -5.26 27.48
N GLY A 339 8.84 -3.94 27.24
CA GLY A 339 10.03 -3.24 26.78
C GLY A 339 10.32 -1.89 27.41
N GLU A 340 11.25 -1.18 26.80
CA GLU A 340 11.69 0.16 27.23
C GLU A 340 10.55 1.17 27.35
N PHE A 341 9.56 1.10 26.44
CA PHE A 341 8.36 1.94 26.50
C PHE A 341 7.50 1.69 27.74
N SER A 342 7.49 0.45 28.26
CA SER A 342 6.75 0.14 29.50
C SER A 342 7.37 0.86 30.69
N PHE A 343 8.70 1.01 30.74
CA PHE A 343 9.38 1.80 31.78
C PHE A 343 9.07 3.29 31.68
N ILE A 344 8.92 3.79 30.46
CA ILE A 344 8.60 5.20 30.22
C ILE A 344 7.17 5.50 30.64
N ILE A 345 6.22 4.60 30.36
CA ILE A 345 4.84 4.72 30.85
C ILE A 345 4.80 4.65 32.38
N ALA A 346 5.58 3.76 32.99
CA ALA A 346 5.71 3.68 34.44
C ALA A 346 6.27 5.00 35.03
N ALA A 347 7.36 5.51 34.46
CA ALA A 347 8.00 6.76 34.89
C ALA A 347 7.05 7.96 34.74
N LEU A 348 6.26 8.00 33.67
CA LEU A 348 5.24 9.01 33.45
C LEU A 348 4.17 8.98 34.56
N GLY A 349 3.71 7.79 34.96
CA GLY A 349 2.73 7.65 36.04
C GLY A 349 3.24 8.20 37.38
N VAL A 350 4.51 7.94 37.68
CA VAL A 350 5.21 8.45 38.87
C VAL A 350 5.39 9.96 38.79
N SER A 351 5.89 10.48 37.65
CA SER A 351 6.10 11.92 37.44
C SER A 351 4.80 12.73 37.54
N LEU A 352 3.69 12.17 37.04
CA LEU A 352 2.36 12.77 37.15
C LEU A 352 1.70 12.55 38.53
N HIS A 353 2.34 11.80 39.43
CA HIS A 353 1.83 11.46 40.76
C HIS A 353 0.46 10.77 40.72
N VAL A 354 0.18 10.00 39.66
CA VAL A 354 -1.11 9.31 39.46
C VAL A 354 -1.05 7.81 39.69
N THR A 355 0.16 7.23 39.70
CA THR A 355 0.38 5.82 40.01
C THR A 355 1.06 5.64 41.36
N SER A 356 0.78 4.52 42.01
CA SER A 356 1.42 4.11 43.26
C SER A 356 2.86 3.63 43.02
N ASP A 357 3.76 3.89 43.98
CA ASP A 357 5.21 3.68 43.83
C ASP A 357 5.62 2.22 43.53
N PHE A 358 4.80 1.25 43.97
CA PHE A 358 5.08 -0.19 43.74
C PHE A 358 4.96 -0.60 42.27
N LEU A 359 4.19 0.13 41.46
CA LEU A 359 3.87 -0.29 40.09
C LEU A 359 5.11 -0.25 39.20
N TYR A 360 6.02 0.68 39.48
CA TYR A 360 7.25 0.87 38.74
C TYR A 360 8.23 -0.31 38.91
N PRO A 361 8.64 -0.72 40.14
CA PRO A 361 9.43 -1.93 40.36
C PRO A 361 8.79 -3.21 39.80
N VAL A 362 7.47 -3.35 39.89
CA VAL A 362 6.75 -4.51 39.33
C VAL A 362 6.93 -4.59 37.81
N ALA A 363 6.77 -3.48 37.10
CA ALA A 363 6.99 -3.44 35.65
C ALA A 363 8.43 -3.78 35.26
N VAL A 364 9.42 -3.30 36.03
CA VAL A 364 10.85 -3.62 35.84
C VAL A 364 11.11 -5.11 36.02
N ALA A 365 10.58 -5.71 37.11
CA ALA A 365 10.73 -7.13 37.41
C ALA A 365 10.14 -8.01 36.30
N VAL A 366 8.91 -7.71 35.87
CA VAL A 366 8.23 -8.43 34.79
C VAL A 366 9.01 -8.32 33.48
N SER A 367 9.57 -7.15 33.16
CA SER A 367 10.37 -6.94 31.96
C SER A 367 11.66 -7.76 31.97
N ALA A 368 12.37 -7.76 33.10
CA ALA A 368 13.59 -8.57 33.25
C ALA A 368 13.30 -10.07 33.09
N LEU A 369 12.24 -10.57 33.74
CA LEU A 369 11.83 -11.97 33.64
C LEU A 369 11.42 -12.35 32.21
N THR A 370 10.57 -11.55 31.57
CA THR A 370 10.10 -11.84 30.21
C THR A 370 11.25 -11.78 29.19
N THR A 371 12.16 -10.80 29.32
CA THR A 371 13.39 -10.69 28.51
C THR A 371 14.26 -11.94 28.61
N LEU A 372 14.40 -12.50 29.81
CA LEU A 372 15.16 -13.74 30.02
C LEU A 372 14.50 -14.93 29.31
N PHE A 373 13.16 -14.99 29.29
CA PHE A 373 12.42 -16.08 28.66
C PHE A 373 12.34 -15.98 27.12
N THR A 374 12.43 -14.77 26.53
CA THR A 374 12.23 -14.53 25.09
C THR A 374 13.03 -15.47 24.18
N PRO A 375 14.36 -15.66 24.32
CA PRO A 375 15.11 -16.52 23.40
C PRO A 375 14.67 -17.98 23.45
N TYR A 376 14.21 -18.44 24.62
CA TYR A 376 13.69 -19.79 24.81
C TYR A 376 12.31 -19.95 24.18
N LEU A 377 11.43 -18.94 24.29
CA LEU A 377 10.11 -18.93 23.66
C LEU A 377 10.22 -18.96 22.13
N ILE A 378 11.10 -18.15 21.54
CA ILE A 378 11.32 -18.13 20.08
C ILE A 378 11.79 -19.51 19.59
N ARG A 379 12.73 -20.15 20.30
CA ARG A 379 13.19 -21.52 19.96
C ARG A 379 12.10 -22.57 20.13
N ALA A 380 11.22 -22.41 21.12
CA ALA A 380 10.14 -23.33 21.41
C ALA A 380 8.94 -23.20 20.43
N ALA A 381 8.88 -22.13 19.63
CA ALA A 381 7.74 -21.87 18.74
C ALA A 381 7.44 -23.01 17.75
N ASP A 382 8.46 -23.55 17.08
CA ASP A 382 8.30 -24.64 16.11
C ASP A 382 7.86 -25.98 16.74
N PRO A 383 8.54 -26.53 17.76
CA PRO A 383 8.12 -27.79 18.36
C PRO A 383 6.75 -27.69 19.04
N LEU A 384 6.40 -26.53 19.60
CA LEU A 384 5.10 -26.31 20.22
C LEU A 384 3.98 -26.26 19.18
N THR A 385 4.22 -25.61 18.03
CA THR A 385 3.28 -25.61 16.91
C THR A 385 3.00 -27.02 16.41
N GLN A 386 4.05 -27.86 16.27
CA GLN A 386 3.90 -29.25 15.82
C GLN A 386 3.07 -30.08 16.79
N ARG A 387 3.35 -29.98 18.10
CA ARG A 387 2.54 -30.66 19.13
C ARG A 387 1.09 -30.20 19.13
N ILE A 388 0.83 -28.90 18.99
CA ILE A 388 -0.54 -28.36 18.91
C ILE A 388 -1.25 -28.89 17.66
N ALA A 389 -0.55 -28.98 16.52
CA ALA A 389 -1.11 -29.53 15.29
C ALA A 389 -1.43 -31.03 15.39
N GLU A 390 -0.69 -31.79 16.21
CA GLU A 390 -0.96 -33.20 16.49
C GLU A 390 -2.19 -33.40 17.40
N ILE A 391 -2.44 -32.44 18.31
CA ILE A 391 -3.58 -32.48 19.25
C ILE A 391 -4.87 -31.96 18.59
N LEU A 392 -4.78 -31.02 17.65
CA LEU A 392 -5.96 -30.42 17.03
C LEU A 392 -6.70 -31.40 16.10
N PRO A 393 -8.04 -31.49 16.15
CA PRO A 393 -8.80 -32.29 15.22
C PRO A 393 -8.65 -31.80 13.77
N ARG A 394 -8.44 -32.74 12.83
CA ARG A 394 -8.31 -32.47 11.38
C ARG A 394 -9.33 -31.48 10.76
N PRO A 395 -10.62 -31.44 11.14
CA PRO A 395 -11.55 -30.44 10.58
C PRO A 395 -11.18 -28.99 10.94
N PHE A 396 -10.67 -28.74 12.15
CA PHE A 396 -10.27 -27.39 12.55
C PHE A 396 -9.03 -26.92 11.79
N VAL A 397 -8.04 -27.80 11.61
CA VAL A 397 -6.83 -27.51 10.82
C VAL A 397 -7.21 -27.11 9.39
N ARG A 398 -8.15 -27.82 8.76
CA ARG A 398 -8.65 -27.49 7.41
C ARG A 398 -9.45 -26.19 7.38
N LEU A 399 -10.30 -25.94 8.37
CA LEU A 399 -11.08 -24.71 8.45
C LEU A 399 -10.17 -23.48 8.55
N PHE A 400 -9.15 -23.57 9.41
CA PHE A 400 -8.18 -22.49 9.59
C PHE A 400 -7.28 -22.29 8.36
N SER A 401 -6.82 -23.36 7.70
CA SER A 401 -6.06 -23.22 6.45
C SER A 401 -6.88 -22.59 5.33
N ASN A 402 -8.15 -22.97 5.22
CA ASN A 402 -9.06 -22.43 4.21
C ASN A 402 -9.39 -20.95 4.49
N TYR A 403 -9.53 -20.57 5.76
CA TYR A 403 -9.74 -19.17 6.16
C TYR A 403 -8.52 -18.29 5.82
N ALA A 404 -7.31 -18.73 6.18
CA ALA A 404 -6.08 -18.01 5.86
C ALA A 404 -5.91 -17.82 4.34
N GLN A 405 -6.20 -18.88 3.56
CA GLN A 405 -6.14 -18.84 2.10
C GLN A 405 -7.25 -17.97 1.48
N TRP A 406 -8.45 -17.96 2.07
CA TRP A 406 -9.54 -17.05 1.65
C TRP A 406 -9.16 -15.59 1.88
N LEU A 407 -8.59 -15.27 3.05
CA LEU A 407 -8.21 -13.90 3.38
C LEU A 407 -6.99 -13.42 2.60
N SER A 408 -6.02 -14.29 2.30
CA SER A 408 -4.91 -13.94 1.39
C SER A 408 -5.40 -13.59 -0.01
N ASN A 409 -6.47 -14.24 -0.48
CA ASN A 409 -7.08 -13.95 -1.78
C ASN A 409 -7.90 -12.65 -1.79
N LEU A 410 -8.26 -12.11 -0.62
CA LEU A 410 -8.93 -10.80 -0.48
C LEU A 410 -7.96 -9.61 -0.53
N GLN A 411 -6.64 -9.85 -0.48
CA GLN A 411 -5.65 -8.79 -0.73
C GLN A 411 -5.73 -8.37 -2.20
N LEU A 412 -6.46 -7.27 -2.43
CA LEU A 412 -6.74 -6.63 -3.73
C LEU A 412 -5.49 -6.63 -4.63
N THR A 413 -5.43 -7.60 -5.54
CA THR A 413 -4.43 -7.69 -6.61
C THR A 413 -5.14 -7.30 -7.92
N GLY A 414 -4.61 -6.29 -8.64
CA GLY A 414 -5.18 -5.78 -9.91
C GLY A 414 -5.47 -4.26 -9.94
N ASP A 415 -6.25 -3.80 -10.92
CA ASP A 415 -6.58 -2.37 -11.16
C ASP A 415 -7.20 -1.65 -9.95
N ASN A 416 -7.93 -2.37 -9.10
CA ASN A 416 -8.48 -1.83 -7.86
C ASN A 416 -7.38 -1.38 -6.88
N ALA A 417 -6.19 -1.99 -6.93
CA ALA A 417 -5.04 -1.55 -6.14
C ALA A 417 -4.41 -0.25 -6.69
N ALA A 418 -4.45 -0.03 -8.01
CA ALA A 418 -4.01 1.24 -8.62
C ALA A 418 -4.96 2.37 -8.25
N VAL A 419 -6.27 2.14 -8.38
CA VAL A 419 -7.33 3.05 -7.96
C VAL A 419 -7.24 3.35 -6.46
N PHE A 420 -7.10 2.32 -5.61
CA PHE A 420 -6.96 2.50 -4.17
C PHE A 420 -5.68 3.27 -3.79
N ARG A 421 -4.55 3.02 -4.47
CA ARG A 421 -3.32 3.82 -4.29
C ARG A 421 -3.53 5.28 -4.65
N LEU A 422 -4.24 5.55 -5.74
CA LEU A 422 -4.52 6.92 -6.20
C LEU A 422 -5.47 7.64 -5.23
N VAL A 423 -6.54 6.98 -4.79
CA VAL A 423 -7.46 7.48 -3.76
C VAL A 423 -6.71 7.76 -2.45
N ARG A 424 -5.90 6.81 -1.97
CA ARG A 424 -5.10 6.96 -0.74
C ARG A 424 -4.17 8.18 -0.83
N SER A 425 -3.50 8.38 -1.97
CA SER A 425 -2.62 9.53 -2.19
C SER A 425 -3.38 10.85 -2.12
N ILE A 426 -4.55 10.93 -2.77
CA ILE A 426 -5.39 12.14 -2.77
C ILE A 426 -5.92 12.43 -1.35
N VAL A 427 -6.40 11.41 -0.64
CA VAL A 427 -6.92 11.54 0.74
C VAL A 427 -5.84 12.02 1.69
N LEU A 428 -4.62 11.46 1.61
CA LEU A 428 -3.51 11.88 2.45
C LEU A 428 -3.11 13.34 2.17
N GLN A 429 -3.14 13.77 0.91
CA GLN A 429 -2.91 15.18 0.56
C GLN A 429 -4.00 16.12 1.10
N ILE A 430 -5.27 15.70 1.08
CA ILE A 430 -6.37 16.47 1.71
C ILE A 430 -6.13 16.60 3.22
N ALA A 431 -5.79 15.49 3.89
CA ALA A 431 -5.53 15.46 5.32
C ALA A 431 -4.38 16.39 5.73
N VAL A 432 -3.26 16.38 5.00
CA VAL A 432 -2.11 17.27 5.26
C VAL A 432 -2.50 18.74 5.08
N ASN A 433 -3.26 19.10 4.04
CA ASN A 433 -3.70 20.48 3.87
C ASN A 433 -4.71 20.91 4.95
N LEU A 434 -5.59 20.01 5.39
CA LEU A 434 -6.53 20.28 6.48
C LEU A 434 -5.80 20.51 7.81
N ALA A 435 -4.78 19.71 8.08
CA ALA A 435 -3.88 19.88 9.22
C ALA A 435 -3.17 21.23 9.20
N LEU A 436 -2.69 21.68 8.03
CA LEU A 436 -2.06 22.99 7.85
C LEU A 436 -3.03 24.15 8.14
N VAL A 437 -4.27 24.04 7.67
CA VAL A 437 -5.31 25.03 7.98
C VAL A 437 -5.54 25.09 9.49
N ALA A 438 -5.71 23.95 10.16
CA ALA A 438 -5.84 23.90 11.62
C ALA A 438 -4.63 24.54 12.32
N ALA A 439 -3.41 24.21 11.90
CA ALA A 439 -2.18 24.75 12.47
C ALA A 439 -2.15 26.28 12.44
N ILE A 440 -2.57 26.87 11.32
CA ILE A 440 -2.62 28.32 11.14
C ILE A 440 -3.63 28.95 12.09
N PHE A 441 -4.85 28.40 12.16
CA PHE A 441 -5.90 28.95 13.03
C PHE A 441 -5.55 28.84 14.52
N ILE A 442 -4.97 27.72 14.95
CA ILE A 442 -4.51 27.53 16.33
C ILE A 442 -3.32 28.45 16.64
N GLY A 443 -2.36 28.53 15.72
CA GLY A 443 -1.20 29.40 15.87
C GLY A 443 -1.61 30.87 16.03
N VAL A 444 -2.47 31.36 15.14
CA VAL A 444 -3.00 32.73 15.23
C VAL A 444 -3.80 32.92 16.52
N SER A 445 -4.65 31.97 16.91
CA SER A 445 -5.39 32.05 18.18
C SER A 445 -4.48 32.09 19.40
N TYR A 446 -3.34 31.38 19.38
CA TYR A 446 -2.35 31.40 20.47
C TYR A 446 -1.61 32.74 20.54
N PHE A 447 -1.20 33.29 19.39
CA PHE A 447 -0.53 34.60 19.33
C PHE A 447 -1.46 35.76 19.65
N ALA A 448 -2.74 35.67 19.30
CA ALA A 448 -3.74 36.66 19.65
C ALA A 448 -3.76 36.93 21.16
N ILE A 449 -3.71 35.87 21.98
CA ILE A 449 -3.71 35.96 23.45
C ILE A 449 -2.41 36.59 24.00
N ARG A 450 -1.26 36.33 23.36
CA ARG A 450 0.06 36.74 23.87
C ARG A 450 0.43 38.18 23.49
N ILE A 451 -0.12 38.68 22.39
CA ILE A 451 0.15 40.01 21.84
C ILE A 451 -1.03 40.95 22.14
N ASP A 452 -2.02 40.48 22.90
CA ASP A 452 -3.26 41.18 23.20
C ASP A 452 -3.01 42.57 23.77
N ASP A 453 -2.06 42.71 24.70
CA ASP A 453 -1.70 44.01 25.30
C ASP A 453 -1.18 45.03 24.28
N TRP A 454 -0.41 44.59 23.27
CA TRP A 454 0.13 45.47 22.23
C TRP A 454 -0.90 45.81 21.15
N VAL A 455 -1.83 44.88 20.87
CA VAL A 455 -2.93 45.09 19.92
C VAL A 455 -4.02 45.96 20.54
N ASN A 456 -4.38 45.73 21.80
CA ASN A 456 -5.30 46.56 22.59
C ASN A 456 -4.86 48.02 22.61
N ALA A 457 -3.55 48.30 22.63
CA ALA A 457 -3.01 49.66 22.57
C ALA A 457 -3.25 50.38 21.23
N ARG A 458 -3.49 49.66 20.11
CA ARG A 458 -3.71 50.24 18.77
C ARG A 458 -5.14 50.13 18.26
N VAL A 459 -5.85 49.07 18.63
CA VAL A 459 -7.24 48.81 18.24
C VAL A 459 -8.00 48.39 19.50
N PRO A 460 -8.77 49.27 20.16
CA PRO A 460 -9.41 48.93 21.44
C PRO A 460 -10.65 48.04 21.30
N ASP A 461 -11.23 47.94 20.10
CA ASP A 461 -12.46 47.18 19.87
C ASP A 461 -12.15 45.70 19.63
N GLU A 462 -12.50 44.87 20.62
CA GLU A 462 -12.36 43.41 20.62
C GLU A 462 -13.03 42.76 19.38
N ARG A 463 -14.13 43.33 18.87
CA ARG A 463 -14.80 42.83 17.66
C ARG A 463 -13.92 43.00 16.43
N VAL A 464 -13.25 44.15 16.32
CA VAL A 464 -12.36 44.45 15.20
C VAL A 464 -11.08 43.63 15.30
N GLN A 465 -10.57 43.39 16.50
CA GLN A 465 -9.42 42.50 16.72
C GLN A 465 -9.73 41.06 16.30
N ASN A 466 -10.88 40.51 16.71
CA ASN A 466 -11.31 39.17 16.31
C ASN A 466 -11.46 39.07 14.79
N VAL A 467 -12.02 40.09 14.14
CA VAL A 467 -12.07 40.20 12.67
C VAL A 467 -10.66 40.19 12.05
N LEU A 468 -9.72 40.97 12.59
CA LEU A 468 -8.36 41.06 12.05
C LEU A 468 -7.60 39.73 12.17
N TRP A 469 -7.63 39.10 13.34
CA TRP A 469 -6.97 37.81 13.57
C TRP A 469 -7.57 36.70 12.72
N TRP A 470 -8.90 36.61 12.68
CA TRP A 470 -9.57 35.60 11.88
C TRP A 470 -9.34 35.81 10.38
N SER A 471 -9.35 37.06 9.91
CA SER A 471 -9.04 37.41 8.51
C SER A 471 -7.59 37.10 8.14
N ALA A 472 -6.63 37.38 9.04
CA ALA A 472 -5.23 37.04 8.83
C ALA A 472 -5.02 35.52 8.76
N ALA A 473 -5.63 34.76 9.68
CA ALA A 473 -5.61 33.30 9.65
C ALA A 473 -6.20 32.76 8.35
N LEU A 474 -7.36 33.29 7.93
CA LEU A 474 -8.01 32.90 6.69
C LEU A 474 -7.10 33.19 5.47
N ALA A 475 -6.52 34.39 5.39
CA ALA A 475 -5.64 34.79 4.28
C ALA A 475 -4.40 33.88 4.16
N ILE A 476 -3.77 33.52 5.28
CA ILE A 476 -2.62 32.59 5.30
C ILE A 476 -3.07 31.17 4.93
N SER A 477 -4.29 30.77 5.31
CA SER A 477 -4.84 29.43 5.04
C SER A 477 -5.36 29.23 3.60
N MET A 478 -5.64 30.32 2.86
CA MET A 478 -6.24 30.28 1.53
C MET A 478 -5.56 29.35 0.52
N PRO A 479 -4.22 29.32 0.36
CA PRO A 479 -3.55 28.42 -0.58
C PRO A 479 -3.87 26.93 -0.30
N PHE A 480 -4.04 26.57 0.98
CA PHE A 480 -4.32 25.21 1.41
C PHE A 480 -5.80 24.85 1.23
N LEU A 481 -6.72 25.79 1.49
CA LEU A 481 -8.15 25.62 1.21
C LEU A 481 -8.41 25.39 -0.29
N VAL A 482 -7.74 26.16 -1.16
CA VAL A 482 -7.78 25.95 -2.62
C VAL A 482 -7.24 24.57 -3.00
N ALA A 483 -6.17 24.11 -2.35
CA ALA A 483 -5.61 22.79 -2.57
C ALA A 483 -6.59 21.67 -2.19
N ILE A 484 -7.22 21.76 -1.01
CA ILE A 484 -8.25 20.82 -0.53
C ILE A 484 -9.37 20.73 -1.57
N TYR A 485 -9.92 21.86 -2.00
CA TYR A 485 -11.00 21.90 -2.99
C TYR A 485 -10.63 21.17 -4.29
N ARG A 486 -9.45 21.45 -4.84
CA ARG A 486 -8.99 20.79 -6.09
C ARG A 486 -8.83 19.28 -5.93
N LYS A 487 -8.27 18.83 -4.81
CA LYS A 487 -8.08 17.40 -4.53
C LYS A 487 -9.39 16.69 -4.27
N LEU A 488 -10.32 17.33 -3.57
CA LEU A 488 -11.67 16.82 -3.38
C LEU A 488 -12.42 16.71 -4.70
N LYS A 489 -12.25 17.68 -5.60
CA LYS A 489 -12.82 17.63 -6.97
C LYS A 489 -12.26 16.47 -7.78
N SER A 490 -10.94 16.24 -7.73
CA SER A 490 -10.32 15.06 -8.36
C SER A 490 -10.81 13.74 -7.76
N LEU A 491 -10.94 13.66 -6.43
CA LEU A 491 -11.47 12.48 -5.74
C LEU A 491 -12.93 12.23 -6.10
N ALA A 492 -13.75 13.28 -6.13
CA ALA A 492 -15.16 13.20 -6.49
C ALA A 492 -15.35 12.73 -7.93
N LEU A 493 -14.54 13.22 -8.88
CA LEU A 493 -14.54 12.74 -10.27
C LEU A 493 -14.22 11.25 -10.36
N LEU A 494 -13.16 10.82 -9.67
CA LEU A 494 -12.73 9.42 -9.65
C LEU A 494 -13.78 8.51 -9.00
N LEU A 495 -14.34 8.91 -7.86
CA LEU A 495 -15.41 8.15 -7.20
C LEU A 495 -16.69 8.14 -8.03
N ALA A 496 -17.02 9.23 -8.71
CA ALA A 496 -18.16 9.31 -9.62
C ALA A 496 -17.95 8.38 -10.82
N GLU A 497 -16.73 8.25 -11.34
CA GLU A 497 -16.39 7.34 -12.42
C GLU A 497 -16.54 5.87 -12.03
N ILE A 498 -16.11 5.50 -10.82
CA ILE A 498 -16.27 4.15 -10.26
C ILE A 498 -17.74 3.83 -9.94
N SER A 499 -18.46 4.80 -9.37
CA SER A 499 -19.81 4.59 -8.84
C SER A 499 -20.90 4.67 -9.92
N VAL A 500 -20.68 5.47 -10.97
CA VAL A 500 -21.64 5.74 -12.06
C VAL A 500 -21.15 5.08 -13.34
N ARG A 501 -21.55 3.83 -13.59
CA ARG A 501 -21.22 3.09 -14.82
C ARG A 501 -22.18 3.45 -15.96
N PRO A 502 -21.69 3.63 -17.22
CA PRO A 502 -22.51 4.00 -18.37
C PRO A 502 -23.71 3.07 -18.62
N VAL A 503 -23.54 1.79 -18.28
CA VAL A 503 -24.55 0.72 -18.44
C VAL A 503 -25.86 0.98 -17.67
N VAL A 504 -25.82 1.80 -16.60
CA VAL A 504 -26.98 2.01 -15.71
C VAL A 504 -27.67 3.36 -15.94
N THR A 505 -26.91 4.39 -16.31
CA THR A 505 -27.41 5.79 -16.36
C THR A 505 -27.64 6.34 -17.77
N GLY A 506 -27.25 5.60 -18.81
CA GLY A 506 -27.48 5.97 -20.21
C GLY A 506 -27.04 7.41 -20.51
N ARG A 507 -27.93 8.21 -21.11
CA ARG A 507 -27.68 9.62 -21.46
C ARG A 507 -27.41 10.57 -20.29
N PHE A 508 -27.78 10.20 -19.06
CA PHE A 508 -27.60 11.05 -17.87
C PHE A 508 -26.30 10.77 -17.10
N THR A 509 -25.50 9.80 -17.56
CA THR A 509 -24.23 9.42 -16.92
C THR A 509 -23.31 10.63 -16.75
N THR A 510 -23.17 11.44 -17.80
CA THR A 510 -22.30 12.61 -17.82
C THR A 510 -22.81 13.69 -16.87
N SER A 511 -24.11 14.01 -16.92
CA SER A 511 -24.72 15.02 -16.05
C SER A 511 -24.65 14.65 -14.56
N ILE A 512 -24.88 13.38 -14.21
CA ILE A 512 -24.80 12.88 -12.83
C ILE A 512 -23.35 12.90 -12.33
N ARG A 513 -22.38 12.54 -13.18
CA ARG A 513 -20.94 12.64 -12.85
C ARG A 513 -20.51 14.08 -12.60
N TYR A 514 -20.92 15.01 -13.45
CA TYR A 514 -20.66 16.45 -13.24
C TYR A 514 -21.32 16.98 -11.97
N ALA A 515 -22.58 16.63 -11.71
CA ALA A 515 -23.28 17.04 -10.50
C ALA A 515 -22.58 16.53 -9.22
N LEU A 516 -22.18 15.26 -9.20
CA LEU A 516 -21.40 14.69 -8.08
C LEU A 516 -20.04 15.37 -7.93
N ALA A 517 -19.37 15.66 -9.05
CA ALA A 517 -18.05 16.30 -9.05
C ALA A 517 -18.06 17.76 -8.57
N GLU A 518 -19.19 18.46 -8.63
CA GLU A 518 -19.32 19.82 -8.07
C GLU A 518 -19.95 19.83 -6.66
N LEU A 519 -20.99 19.02 -6.41
CA LEU A 519 -21.68 19.00 -5.12
C LEU A 519 -20.83 18.42 -4.00
N VAL A 520 -20.11 17.32 -4.25
CA VAL A 520 -19.31 16.65 -3.20
C VAL A 520 -18.19 17.56 -2.67
N PRO A 521 -17.38 18.22 -3.51
CA PRO A 521 -16.39 19.18 -3.04
C PRO A 521 -16.99 20.38 -2.30
N ALA A 522 -18.13 20.90 -2.77
CA ALA A 522 -18.79 22.03 -2.13
C ALA A 522 -19.28 21.69 -0.71
N ILE A 523 -19.95 20.54 -0.54
CA ILE A 523 -20.42 20.06 0.76
C ILE A 523 -19.26 19.83 1.73
N ALA A 524 -18.17 19.21 1.25
CA ALA A 524 -17.02 18.99 2.11
C ALA A 524 -16.26 20.28 2.44
N MET A 525 -16.17 21.27 1.53
CA MET A 525 -15.64 22.59 1.87
C MET A 525 -16.48 23.31 2.92
N PHE A 526 -17.81 23.17 2.86
CA PHE A 526 -18.69 23.65 3.93
C PHE A 526 -18.40 22.94 5.27
N GLY A 527 -18.17 21.63 5.24
CA GLY A 527 -17.72 20.86 6.41
C GLY A 527 -16.39 21.37 6.98
N VAL A 528 -15.41 21.67 6.11
CA VAL A 528 -14.12 22.27 6.52
C VAL A 528 -14.34 23.65 7.16
N PHE A 529 -15.24 24.48 6.61
CA PHE A 529 -15.59 25.77 7.20
C PHE A 529 -16.21 25.64 8.60
N LEU A 530 -17.16 24.71 8.78
CA LEU A 530 -17.73 24.41 10.10
C LEU A 530 -16.67 23.92 11.10
N TRP A 531 -15.73 23.10 10.63
CA TRP A 531 -14.64 22.60 11.46
C TRP A 531 -13.66 23.71 11.88
N VAL A 532 -13.29 24.61 10.96
CA VAL A 532 -12.42 25.76 11.25
C VAL A 532 -13.10 26.74 12.21
N THR A 533 -14.38 27.03 12.02
CA THR A 533 -15.14 27.92 12.92
C THR A 533 -15.26 27.32 14.33
N ALA A 534 -15.46 26.00 14.45
CA ALA A 534 -15.42 25.30 15.74
C ALA A 534 -14.04 25.37 16.42
N LEU A 535 -12.96 25.19 15.66
CA LEU A 535 -11.57 25.29 16.17
C LEU A 535 -11.19 26.70 16.61
N SER A 536 -11.72 27.72 15.92
CA SER A 536 -11.38 29.13 16.11
C SER A 536 -12.38 29.89 16.98
N GLY A 537 -13.21 29.17 17.75
CA GLY A 537 -14.32 29.76 18.53
C GLY A 537 -13.94 30.92 19.45
N ARG A 538 -12.67 31.04 19.87
CA ARG A 538 -12.16 32.16 20.67
C ARG A 538 -11.90 33.45 19.89
N ILE A 539 -11.51 33.34 18.63
CA ILE A 539 -11.20 34.48 17.74
C ILE A 539 -12.31 34.68 16.69
N LEU A 540 -13.50 34.10 16.93
CA LEU A 540 -14.59 34.09 15.95
C LEU A 540 -15.25 35.48 15.86
N PRO A 541 -15.34 36.08 14.66
CA PRO A 541 -16.08 37.33 14.48
C PRO A 541 -17.57 37.17 14.78
N PRO A 542 -18.27 38.24 15.22
CA PRO A 542 -19.73 38.23 15.27
C PRO A 542 -20.32 37.99 13.88
N VAL A 543 -21.48 37.31 13.82
CA VAL A 543 -22.08 36.78 12.57
C VAL A 543 -22.21 37.85 11.48
N ASP A 544 -22.58 39.07 11.85
CA ASP A 544 -22.77 40.19 10.92
C ASP A 544 -21.46 40.59 10.21
N LEU A 545 -20.33 40.55 10.94
CA LEU A 545 -19.00 40.86 10.42
C LEU A 545 -18.37 39.66 9.71
N LEU A 546 -18.73 38.43 10.11
CA LEU A 546 -18.27 37.21 9.47
C LEU A 546 -18.67 37.17 7.98
N ILE A 547 -19.90 37.62 7.66
CA ILE A 547 -20.39 37.71 6.28
C ILE A 547 -19.52 38.67 5.45
N ALA A 548 -19.17 39.83 6.01
CA ALA A 548 -18.32 40.81 5.34
C ALA A 548 -16.90 40.27 5.10
N VAL A 549 -16.32 39.59 6.10
CA VAL A 549 -15.00 38.94 5.98
C VAL A 549 -15.02 37.86 4.88
N LEU A 550 -16.07 37.04 4.83
CA LEU A 550 -16.22 36.01 3.80
C LEU A 550 -16.40 36.61 2.40
N ALA A 551 -17.11 37.72 2.26
CA ALA A 551 -17.24 38.43 0.99
C ALA A 551 -15.89 38.99 0.50
N CYS A 552 -15.11 39.61 1.39
CA CYS A 552 -13.75 40.06 1.09
C CYS A 552 -12.81 38.90 0.74
N ALA A 553 -12.92 37.79 1.46
CA ALA A 553 -12.14 36.58 1.21
C ALA A 553 -12.47 35.95 -0.16
N ALA A 554 -13.75 35.92 -0.55
CA ALA A 554 -14.19 35.46 -1.86
C ALA A 554 -13.64 36.35 -2.98
N LEU A 555 -13.67 37.67 -2.80
CA LEU A 555 -13.08 38.62 -3.75
C LEU A 555 -11.56 38.38 -3.91
N LEU A 556 -10.83 38.25 -2.78
CA LEU A 556 -9.40 37.94 -2.76
C LEU A 556 -9.09 36.61 -3.47
N LEU A 557 -9.93 35.60 -3.26
CA LEU A 557 -9.77 34.27 -3.87
C LEU A 557 -9.95 34.34 -5.39
N VAL A 558 -10.91 35.11 -5.90
CA VAL A 558 -11.10 35.35 -7.34
C VAL A 558 -9.91 36.08 -7.95
N VAL A 559 -9.45 37.17 -7.32
CA VAL A 559 -8.34 38.00 -7.83
C VAL A 559 -7.01 37.25 -7.81
N LEU A 560 -6.73 36.51 -6.73
CA LEU A 560 -5.44 35.84 -6.52
C LEU A 560 -5.44 34.36 -6.90
N TRP A 561 -6.51 33.85 -7.53
CA TRP A 561 -6.65 32.43 -7.89
C TRP A 561 -5.40 31.86 -8.58
N ARG A 562 -4.90 32.56 -9.60
CA ARG A 562 -3.70 32.17 -10.36
C ARG A 562 -2.41 32.20 -9.53
N TRP A 563 -2.35 33.05 -8.52
CA TRP A 563 -1.20 33.14 -7.62
C TRP A 563 -1.24 32.01 -6.60
N PHE A 564 -2.38 31.77 -5.95
CA PHE A 564 -2.58 30.66 -5.00
C PHE A 564 -2.29 29.30 -5.64
N VAL A 565 -2.75 29.08 -6.88
CA VAL A 565 -2.45 27.85 -7.64
C VAL A 565 -0.95 27.67 -7.85
N ARG A 566 -0.19 28.74 -8.14
CA ARG A 566 1.27 28.68 -8.30
C ARG A 566 1.99 28.42 -6.98
N VAL A 567 1.58 29.08 -5.90
CA VAL A 567 2.14 28.87 -4.56
C VAL A 567 1.92 27.42 -4.12
N HIS A 568 0.70 26.90 -4.29
CA HIS A 568 0.40 25.50 -4.02
C HIS A 568 1.24 24.54 -4.88
N ALA A 569 1.35 24.79 -6.19
CA ALA A 569 2.16 23.94 -7.06
C ALA A 569 3.62 23.87 -6.59
N ARG A 570 4.22 25.00 -6.20
CA ARG A 570 5.57 25.03 -5.61
C ARG A 570 5.65 24.30 -4.28
N LEU A 571 4.68 24.50 -3.38
CA LEU A 571 4.64 23.81 -2.08
C LEU A 571 4.49 22.30 -2.26
N GLN A 572 3.65 21.86 -3.21
CA GLN A 572 3.42 20.46 -3.52
C GLN A 572 4.65 19.83 -4.16
N ILE A 573 5.39 20.55 -5.01
CA ILE A 573 6.68 20.11 -5.54
C ILE A 573 7.67 19.90 -4.39
N VAL A 574 7.79 20.83 -3.46
CA VAL A 574 8.71 20.68 -2.32
C VAL A 574 8.29 19.53 -1.40
N LEU A 575 6.99 19.37 -1.13
CA LEU A 575 6.47 18.22 -0.39
C LEU A 575 6.82 16.91 -1.12
N ARG A 576 6.56 16.85 -2.43
CA ARG A 576 6.79 15.65 -3.24
C ARG A 576 8.27 15.33 -3.40
N GLU A 577 9.15 16.30 -3.60
CA GLU A 577 10.61 16.13 -3.59
C GLU A 577 11.15 15.71 -2.22
N THR A 578 10.43 15.99 -1.13
CA THR A 578 10.76 15.48 0.20
C THR A 578 10.39 13.99 0.33
N PHE A 579 9.35 13.54 -0.38
CA PHE A 579 8.84 12.16 -0.33
C PHE A 579 9.38 11.22 -1.43
N ASP A 580 9.63 11.70 -2.66
CA ASP A 580 9.96 10.87 -3.84
C ASP A 580 11.49 10.70 -4.06
N ASN A 581 12.34 11.69 -3.74
CA ASN A 581 13.79 11.68 -4.08
C ASN A 581 14.69 10.76 -3.23
N ASN A 582 14.14 9.82 -2.46
CA ASN A 582 14.93 8.81 -1.74
C ASN A 582 14.88 7.41 -2.39
N GLN A 583 14.32 7.29 -3.61
CA GLN A 583 14.36 6.05 -4.39
C GLN A 583 15.58 5.92 -5.32
N ASP A 584 16.34 7.00 -5.57
CA ASP A 584 17.36 7.01 -6.63
C ASP A 584 18.76 6.51 -6.23
N HIS A 585 19.02 6.21 -4.95
CA HIS A 585 20.34 5.76 -4.51
C HIS A 585 20.66 4.26 -4.75
N VAL A 586 19.94 3.56 -5.62
CA VAL A 586 20.26 2.17 -6.02
C VAL A 586 20.56 2.00 -7.51
N VAL A 587 20.40 3.02 -8.35
CA VAL A 587 20.57 2.87 -9.82
C VAL A 587 21.75 3.67 -10.40
N GLU A 588 22.39 4.54 -9.63
CA GLU A 588 23.42 5.48 -10.12
C GLU A 588 24.84 4.91 -10.27
N SER A 589 25.00 3.64 -10.64
CA SER A 589 26.32 3.04 -10.94
C SER A 589 26.45 2.42 -12.34
N SER A 590 25.47 2.53 -13.23
CA SER A 590 25.59 1.94 -14.57
C SER A 590 24.87 2.73 -15.66
N ALA A 591 25.24 3.99 -15.86
CA ALA A 591 24.83 4.73 -17.06
C ALA A 591 25.78 5.91 -17.35
N THR A 592 27.02 5.62 -17.72
CA THR A 592 27.87 6.57 -18.45
C THR A 592 28.27 5.91 -19.76
N THR A 593 27.47 6.12 -20.81
CA THR A 593 27.82 6.15 -22.24
C THR A 593 26.54 6.12 -23.08
N ALA A 594 26.01 7.30 -23.41
CA ALA A 594 25.17 7.47 -24.58
C ALA A 594 25.21 8.94 -25.02
N GLU A 595 25.52 9.12 -26.29
CA GLU A 595 25.88 10.37 -26.96
C GLU A 595 24.73 11.38 -27.03
N SER A 596 25.15 12.65 -27.11
CA SER A 596 24.34 13.84 -27.30
C SER A 596 23.49 13.78 -28.58
N ILE A 597 22.17 13.95 -28.45
CA ILE A 597 21.27 14.29 -29.56
C ILE A 597 20.80 15.74 -29.42
N ASN A 598 20.93 16.46 -30.53
CA ASN A 598 20.80 17.90 -30.74
C ASN A 598 19.34 18.42 -30.59
N PRO A 599 19.05 19.50 -29.85
CA PRO A 599 17.67 19.99 -29.60
C PRO A 599 16.95 20.69 -30.77
N ALA A 600 17.52 20.72 -31.98
CA ALA A 600 17.05 21.59 -33.06
C ALA A 600 16.09 20.94 -34.09
N ALA A 601 15.62 19.71 -33.90
CA ALA A 601 14.83 18.98 -34.90
C ALA A 601 13.32 18.82 -34.59
N VAL A 602 12.76 19.56 -33.62
CA VAL A 602 11.34 19.43 -33.20
C VAL A 602 10.47 20.61 -33.66
N ALA A 603 10.99 21.48 -34.53
CA ALA A 603 10.30 22.74 -34.92
C ALA A 603 9.71 22.76 -36.34
N ALA A 604 9.34 21.62 -36.93
CA ALA A 604 8.70 21.61 -38.26
C ALA A 604 7.68 20.48 -38.44
N MET A 605 6.42 20.72 -38.06
CA MET A 605 5.25 20.08 -38.66
C MET A 605 4.10 21.10 -38.78
N PRO A 606 3.29 21.06 -39.86
CA PRO A 606 2.40 22.15 -40.24
C PRO A 606 1.04 22.11 -39.52
N GLU A 607 0.40 23.28 -39.50
CA GLU A 607 -0.92 23.57 -38.92
C GLU A 607 -2.02 22.64 -39.45
N THR A 608 -2.78 22.05 -38.53
CA THR A 608 -3.99 21.25 -38.82
C THR A 608 -5.14 22.15 -39.24
N THR A 609 -5.63 21.92 -40.46
CA THR A 609 -6.83 22.51 -41.06
C THR A 609 -8.09 21.97 -40.37
N GLU A 610 -9.00 22.87 -39.99
CA GLU A 610 -10.35 22.52 -39.51
C GLU A 610 -11.15 21.82 -40.61
N LEU A 611 -11.61 20.60 -40.34
CA LEU A 611 -12.61 19.89 -41.16
C LEU A 611 -13.89 19.72 -40.34
N THR A 612 -14.90 20.48 -40.71
CA THR A 612 -16.30 20.35 -40.28
C THR A 612 -16.92 19.10 -40.90
N ALA A 613 -17.57 18.27 -40.08
CA ALA A 613 -18.36 17.12 -40.54
C ALA A 613 -19.87 17.37 -40.31
N PRO A 614 -20.77 16.85 -41.18
CA PRO A 614 -22.18 17.22 -41.18
C PRO A 614 -22.98 16.49 -40.09
N LEU A 615 -23.99 17.16 -39.56
CA LEU A 615 -25.00 16.61 -38.66
C LEU A 615 -25.90 15.62 -39.42
N ALA A 616 -25.81 14.34 -39.09
CA ALA A 616 -26.77 13.31 -39.50
C ALA A 616 -27.89 13.17 -38.46
N ASP A 617 -29.11 13.18 -38.96
CA ASP A 617 -30.40 13.10 -38.25
C ASP A 617 -30.59 11.72 -37.58
N ASN A 618 -30.79 11.70 -36.26
CA ASN A 618 -31.00 10.48 -35.48
C ASN A 618 -32.39 10.52 -34.83
N SER A 619 -33.41 10.20 -35.61
CA SER A 619 -34.81 10.10 -35.20
C SER A 619 -35.28 8.64 -35.03
N ALA A 620 -34.54 7.83 -34.25
CA ALA A 620 -35.01 6.52 -33.81
C ALA A 620 -34.90 6.38 -32.28
N THR A 621 -36.04 6.55 -31.58
CA THR A 621 -36.15 6.42 -30.13
C THR A 621 -36.45 4.97 -29.75
N ALA A 622 -35.58 4.37 -28.93
CA ALA A 622 -35.81 3.05 -28.33
C ALA A 622 -36.90 3.12 -27.24
N SER A 623 -37.97 2.34 -27.42
CA SER A 623 -39.19 2.35 -26.61
C SER A 623 -39.07 1.50 -25.34
N TYR A 624 -38.75 2.09 -24.19
CA TYR A 624 -38.86 1.40 -22.88
C TYR A 624 -39.40 2.25 -21.73
N VAL A 625 -39.92 3.45 -21.99
CA VAL A 625 -40.46 4.33 -20.94
C VAL A 625 -41.97 4.47 -21.10
N LYS A 626 -42.74 3.92 -20.14
CA LYS A 626 -44.17 4.23 -20.03
C LYS A 626 -44.32 5.67 -19.54
N GLN A 627 -45.19 6.43 -20.19
CA GLN A 627 -45.30 7.89 -20.13
C GLN A 627 -45.75 8.51 -18.78
N ASN A 628 -45.78 7.75 -17.67
CA ASN A 628 -46.37 8.26 -16.41
C ASN A 628 -45.70 7.75 -15.12
N GLU A 629 -44.39 7.49 -15.12
CA GLU A 629 -43.66 7.03 -13.92
C GLU A 629 -42.84 8.15 -13.25
N SER A 630 -42.98 8.29 -11.92
CA SER A 630 -42.23 9.27 -11.12
C SER A 630 -40.77 8.86 -10.93
N ALA A 631 -39.84 9.82 -10.88
CA ALA A 631 -38.39 9.59 -10.72
C ALA A 631 -38.02 8.66 -9.55
N TRP A 632 -38.78 8.71 -8.45
CA TRP A 632 -38.61 7.86 -7.28
C TRP A 632 -38.90 6.36 -7.53
N SER A 633 -39.82 6.05 -8.44
CA SER A 633 -40.16 4.66 -8.79
C SER A 633 -39.08 4.02 -9.67
N VAL A 634 -38.47 4.83 -10.55
CA VAL A 634 -37.33 4.44 -11.38
C VAL A 634 -36.10 4.24 -10.50
N PHE A 635 -35.86 5.12 -9.53
CA PHE A 635 -34.78 4.99 -8.56
C PHE A 635 -34.92 3.72 -7.69
N GLY A 636 -36.12 3.47 -7.12
CA GLY A 636 -36.38 2.30 -6.30
C GLY A 636 -36.16 0.97 -7.03
N ARG A 637 -36.60 0.86 -8.30
CA ARG A 637 -36.34 -0.34 -9.11
C ARG A 637 -34.87 -0.46 -9.52
N SER A 638 -34.19 0.66 -9.78
CA SER A 638 -32.75 0.67 -10.09
C SER A 638 -31.91 0.19 -8.91
N VAL A 639 -32.29 0.58 -7.69
CA VAL A 639 -31.67 0.14 -6.44
C VAL A 639 -31.99 -1.33 -6.16
N ALA A 640 -33.24 -1.76 -6.31
CA ALA A 640 -33.63 -3.16 -6.14
C ALA A 640 -32.98 -4.10 -7.17
N ALA A 641 -32.85 -3.64 -8.43
CA ALA A 641 -32.11 -4.36 -9.47
C ALA A 641 -30.61 -4.41 -9.15
N ARG A 642 -30.03 -3.33 -8.62
CA ARG A 642 -28.63 -3.30 -8.12
C ARG A 642 -28.42 -4.26 -6.95
N LEU A 643 -29.36 -4.33 -6.01
CA LEU A 643 -29.28 -5.26 -4.87
C LEU A 643 -29.38 -6.71 -5.33
N ARG A 644 -30.29 -7.04 -6.27
CA ARG A 644 -30.35 -8.39 -6.87
C ARG A 644 -29.11 -8.71 -7.70
N MET A 645 -28.55 -7.73 -8.41
CA MET A 645 -27.31 -7.92 -9.20
C MET A 645 -26.08 -8.07 -8.29
N LEU A 646 -26.03 -7.36 -7.17
CA LEU A 646 -25.00 -7.53 -6.13
C LEU A 646 -25.11 -8.90 -5.46
N TYR A 647 -26.33 -9.34 -5.14
CA TYR A 647 -26.57 -10.68 -4.60
C TYR A 647 -26.23 -11.77 -5.63
N GLY A 648 -26.56 -11.55 -6.91
CA GLY A 648 -26.19 -12.44 -8.02
C GLY A 648 -24.69 -12.50 -8.27
N ARG A 649 -23.97 -11.37 -8.18
CA ARG A 649 -22.50 -11.31 -8.29
C ARG A 649 -21.79 -11.94 -7.10
N ALA A 650 -22.31 -11.72 -5.88
CA ALA A 650 -21.83 -12.40 -4.69
C ALA A 650 -21.99 -13.92 -4.83
N THR A 651 -23.08 -14.39 -5.45
CA THR A 651 -23.34 -15.82 -5.66
C THR A 651 -22.51 -16.43 -6.81
N GLN A 652 -22.21 -15.66 -7.87
CA GLN A 652 -21.39 -16.13 -9.01
C GLN A 652 -19.88 -16.17 -8.71
N GLN A 653 -19.36 -15.27 -7.86
CA GLN A 653 -17.95 -15.32 -7.45
C GLN A 653 -17.64 -16.46 -6.46
N ILE A 654 -18.67 -17.10 -5.91
CA ILE A 654 -18.53 -18.20 -4.95
C ILE A 654 -18.05 -19.52 -5.60
N THR A 655 -18.00 -19.63 -6.94
CA THR A 655 -17.73 -20.95 -7.56
C THR A 655 -16.77 -21.01 -8.77
N GLN A 656 -16.27 -19.91 -9.34
CA GLN A 656 -15.43 -20.01 -10.55
C GLN A 656 -13.98 -19.54 -10.34
N ARG A 657 -13.09 -20.54 -10.25
CA ARG A 657 -11.63 -20.38 -10.25
C ARG A 657 -11.17 -19.78 -11.60
N THR A 658 -10.26 -18.82 -11.60
CA THR A 658 -9.74 -18.16 -12.82
C THR A 658 -9.22 -19.18 -13.85
N LEU A 659 -9.53 -18.98 -15.14
CA LEU A 659 -9.05 -19.84 -16.24
C LEU A 659 -7.58 -19.54 -16.55
N ARG A 660 -6.83 -20.54 -17.01
CA ARG A 660 -5.44 -20.45 -17.45
C ARG A 660 -5.37 -20.73 -18.94
N ILE A 661 -5.18 -19.72 -19.77
CA ILE A 661 -5.15 -19.90 -21.24
C ILE A 661 -3.72 -19.77 -21.73
N GLY A 662 -3.28 -20.74 -22.53
CA GLY A 662 -1.99 -20.71 -23.21
C GLY A 662 -2.05 -19.95 -24.52
N ILE A 663 -1.03 -19.16 -24.83
CA ILE A 663 -0.82 -18.57 -26.16
C ILE A 663 0.53 -19.04 -26.69
N SER A 664 0.55 -19.56 -27.92
CA SER A 664 1.79 -20.03 -28.56
C SER A 664 2.78 -18.89 -28.77
N ALA A 665 4.07 -19.06 -28.42
CA ALA A 665 5.08 -18.02 -28.69
C ALA A 665 5.37 -17.84 -30.18
N ARG A 666 5.62 -16.60 -30.60
CA ARG A 666 6.28 -16.27 -31.86
C ARG A 666 7.79 -16.40 -31.70
N ILE A 667 8.48 -16.74 -32.78
CA ILE A 667 9.93 -16.90 -32.80
C ILE A 667 10.53 -15.77 -33.64
N PHE A 668 11.47 -15.05 -33.06
CA PHE A 668 12.38 -14.16 -33.79
C PHE A 668 13.70 -14.89 -33.97
N HIS A 669 14.03 -15.25 -35.21
CA HIS A 669 15.28 -15.94 -35.55
C HIS A 669 16.44 -14.93 -35.65
N PRO A 670 17.65 -15.30 -35.17
CA PRO A 670 18.79 -14.38 -35.16
C PRO A 670 19.27 -14.03 -36.57
N GLU A 671 19.61 -12.75 -36.78
CA GLU A 671 20.21 -12.25 -38.01
C GLU A 671 21.70 -12.65 -38.10
N PRO A 672 22.19 -13.16 -39.25
CA PRO A 672 23.61 -13.48 -39.43
C PRO A 672 24.51 -12.27 -39.16
N GLY A 673 25.42 -12.38 -38.19
CA GLY A 673 26.32 -11.29 -37.79
C GLY A 673 25.70 -10.23 -36.87
N GLY A 674 24.44 -10.39 -36.47
CA GLY A 674 23.74 -9.50 -35.53
C GLY A 674 24.35 -9.52 -34.14
N LYS A 675 24.46 -8.34 -33.50
CA LYS A 675 24.87 -8.19 -32.09
C LYS A 675 23.67 -7.90 -31.20
N GLY A 676 23.78 -8.23 -29.91
CA GLY A 676 22.72 -7.96 -28.93
C GLY A 676 21.47 -8.82 -29.15
N LEU A 677 20.29 -8.20 -29.18
CA LEU A 677 19.00 -8.88 -29.36
C LEU A 677 18.86 -9.53 -30.75
N ARG A 678 19.40 -8.89 -31.79
CA ARG A 678 19.34 -9.41 -33.17
C ARG A 678 20.18 -10.66 -33.40
N GLY A 679 21.15 -10.93 -32.52
CA GLY A 679 21.98 -12.14 -32.58
C GLY A 679 21.43 -13.32 -31.76
N LYS A 680 20.24 -13.22 -31.19
CA LYS A 680 19.64 -14.25 -30.32
C LYS A 680 18.29 -14.71 -30.86
N THR A 681 17.97 -15.99 -30.66
CA THR A 681 16.60 -16.48 -30.83
C THR A 681 15.73 -15.94 -29.71
N LEU A 682 14.76 -15.08 -30.03
CA LEU A 682 13.82 -14.54 -29.05
C LEU A 682 12.46 -15.21 -29.22
N GLN A 683 11.77 -15.40 -28.11
CA GLN A 683 10.40 -15.86 -28.10
C GLN A 683 9.53 -14.75 -27.51
N TYR A 684 8.48 -14.37 -28.21
CA TYR A 684 7.68 -13.21 -27.85
C TYR A 684 6.17 -13.47 -28.02
N LEU A 685 5.39 -12.70 -27.27
CA LEU A 685 3.94 -12.69 -27.29
C LEU A 685 3.48 -11.29 -27.67
N GLU A 686 2.52 -11.19 -28.58
CA GLU A 686 1.97 -9.89 -28.98
C GLU A 686 1.06 -9.33 -27.87
N GLU A 687 1.18 -8.04 -27.55
CA GLU A 687 0.40 -7.39 -26.50
C GLU A 687 -1.10 -7.40 -26.82
N SER A 688 -1.45 -7.11 -28.08
CA SER A 688 -2.83 -7.04 -28.59
C SER A 688 -3.60 -8.33 -28.29
N ILE A 689 -3.03 -9.49 -28.63
CA ILE A 689 -3.69 -10.79 -28.43
C ILE A 689 -3.78 -11.16 -26.96
N ALA A 690 -2.72 -10.90 -26.17
CA ALA A 690 -2.72 -11.15 -24.74
C ALA A 690 -3.80 -10.33 -24.04
N HIS A 691 -3.89 -9.03 -24.34
CA HIS A 691 -4.89 -8.13 -23.80
C HIS A 691 -6.31 -8.45 -24.27
N TRP A 692 -6.47 -8.91 -25.51
CA TRP A 692 -7.77 -9.36 -26.01
C TRP A 692 -8.30 -10.56 -25.22
N VAL A 693 -7.47 -11.59 -24.98
CA VAL A 693 -7.84 -12.75 -24.15
C VAL A 693 -8.04 -12.35 -22.68
N MET A 694 -7.19 -11.47 -22.15
CA MET A 694 -7.29 -10.91 -20.79
C MET A 694 -8.41 -9.90 -20.61
N SER A 695 -9.17 -9.58 -21.66
CA SER A 695 -10.37 -8.74 -21.54
C SER A 695 -11.49 -9.42 -20.72
N ARG A 696 -11.30 -10.71 -20.36
CA ARG A 696 -12.11 -11.53 -19.46
C ARG A 696 -11.27 -12.04 -18.29
N ASP A 697 -11.90 -12.63 -17.28
CA ASP A 697 -11.24 -13.16 -16.06
C ASP A 697 -10.37 -14.40 -16.34
N VAL A 698 -9.25 -14.20 -17.03
CA VAL A 698 -8.33 -15.21 -17.56
C VAL A 698 -6.89 -14.82 -17.22
N LEU A 699 -6.10 -15.81 -16.79
CA LEU A 699 -4.65 -15.71 -16.70
C LEU A 699 -4.04 -16.25 -17.99
N VAL A 700 -3.33 -15.40 -18.73
CA VAL A 700 -2.65 -15.77 -19.98
C VAL A 700 -1.22 -16.23 -19.69
N PHE A 701 -0.82 -17.32 -20.33
CA PHE A 701 0.52 -17.90 -20.26
C PHE A 701 1.12 -18.00 -21.65
N MET A 702 2.29 -17.41 -21.88
CA MET A 702 3.06 -17.71 -23.08
C MET A 702 3.60 -19.14 -22.98
N ILE A 703 3.32 -19.98 -23.98
CA ILE A 703 3.91 -21.31 -24.11
C ILE A 703 5.19 -21.15 -24.92
N PRO A 704 6.38 -21.38 -24.33
CA PRO A 704 7.63 -21.31 -25.07
C PRO A 704 7.82 -22.55 -25.93
N THR A 705 8.59 -22.42 -27.00
CA THR A 705 9.02 -23.55 -27.82
C THR A 705 9.93 -24.46 -27.01
N VAL A 706 9.62 -25.76 -27.03
CA VAL A 706 10.43 -26.80 -26.39
C VAL A 706 11.40 -27.36 -27.44
N GLY A 707 12.26 -26.49 -27.97
CA GLY A 707 13.21 -26.86 -29.02
C GLY A 707 14.44 -27.60 -28.47
N HIS A 708 14.90 -28.64 -29.18
CA HIS A 708 16.15 -29.35 -28.88
C HIS A 708 17.40 -28.71 -29.48
N GLN A 709 17.31 -27.54 -30.12
CA GLN A 709 18.45 -26.89 -30.81
C GLN A 709 19.10 -25.75 -30.01
N GLY A 710 18.63 -25.46 -28.78
CA GLY A 710 19.24 -24.46 -27.91
C GLY A 710 20.48 -24.98 -27.17
N MET A 711 21.35 -24.05 -26.71
CA MET A 711 22.56 -24.38 -25.94
C MET A 711 22.30 -25.09 -24.60
N LEU A 712 21.05 -25.06 -24.12
CA LEU A 712 20.59 -25.69 -22.88
C LEU A 712 19.31 -26.48 -23.19
N HIS A 713 19.31 -27.77 -22.88
CA HIS A 713 18.13 -28.62 -23.05
C HIS A 713 17.25 -28.63 -21.79
N PRO A 714 15.91 -28.46 -21.91
CA PRO A 714 15.01 -28.62 -20.78
C PRO A 714 15.03 -30.08 -20.28
N SER A 715 14.99 -30.26 -18.96
CA SER A 715 15.36 -31.52 -18.30
C SER A 715 14.35 -32.66 -18.45
N ASN A 716 13.05 -32.39 -18.72
CA ASN A 716 12.00 -33.40 -18.97
C ASN A 716 10.59 -32.85 -19.33
N ILE A 717 10.40 -31.52 -19.45
CA ILE A 717 9.07 -30.91 -19.71
C ILE A 717 8.69 -31.11 -21.19
N ARG A 718 7.50 -31.66 -21.46
CA ARG A 718 6.95 -31.86 -22.81
C ARG A 718 5.75 -30.95 -23.06
N LEU A 719 5.35 -30.76 -24.34
CA LEU A 719 4.19 -29.94 -24.69
C LEU A 719 2.88 -30.43 -24.05
N ARG A 720 2.72 -31.75 -23.90
CA ARG A 720 1.62 -32.37 -23.12
C ARG A 720 1.47 -31.86 -21.70
N ASP A 721 2.57 -31.46 -21.05
CA ASP A 721 2.53 -30.99 -19.66
C ASP A 721 1.93 -29.59 -19.58
N TYR A 722 2.06 -28.76 -20.63
CA TYR A 722 1.31 -27.52 -20.78
C TYR A 722 -0.17 -27.81 -20.97
N ALA A 723 -0.51 -28.76 -21.87
CA ALA A 723 -1.88 -29.18 -22.08
C ALA A 723 -2.53 -29.68 -20.78
N LYS A 724 -1.82 -30.33 -19.86
CA LYS A 724 -2.36 -30.71 -18.53
C LYS A 724 -2.72 -29.51 -17.64
N HIS A 725 -1.91 -28.45 -17.64
CA HIS A 725 -2.01 -27.36 -16.65
C HIS A 725 -2.79 -26.13 -17.13
N LEU A 726 -3.01 -26.01 -18.43
CA LEU A 726 -3.74 -24.91 -19.08
C LEU A 726 -5.12 -25.39 -19.49
N ASP A 727 -6.12 -24.52 -19.40
CA ASP A 727 -7.53 -24.80 -19.64
C ASP A 727 -7.93 -24.63 -21.13
N GLY A 728 -7.06 -24.05 -21.96
CA GLY A 728 -7.28 -23.87 -23.41
C GLY A 728 -6.06 -23.24 -24.11
N LEU A 729 -6.05 -23.28 -25.45
CA LEU A 729 -4.95 -22.81 -26.29
C LEU A 729 -5.40 -21.78 -27.32
N VAL A 730 -4.62 -20.72 -27.49
CA VAL A 730 -4.74 -19.76 -28.60
C VAL A 730 -3.47 -19.83 -29.45
N LEU A 731 -3.64 -20.10 -30.75
CA LEU A 731 -2.58 -20.02 -31.75
C LEU A 731 -2.60 -18.63 -32.39
N GLN A 732 -1.64 -17.79 -32.03
CA GLN A 732 -1.58 -16.41 -32.53
C GLN A 732 -1.12 -16.33 -33.99
N GLY A 733 -1.41 -15.21 -34.66
CA GLY A 733 -0.97 -14.93 -36.03
C GLY A 733 0.56 -14.79 -36.18
N GLY A 734 1.02 -14.21 -37.29
CA GLY A 734 2.43 -13.90 -37.55
C GLY A 734 2.94 -14.47 -38.88
N ALA A 735 4.24 -14.77 -38.95
CA ALA A 735 4.91 -15.24 -40.17
C ALA A 735 4.23 -16.46 -40.82
N ASP A 736 4.29 -16.53 -42.14
CA ASP A 736 3.64 -17.55 -42.97
C ASP A 736 3.91 -19.00 -42.53
N VAL A 737 2.92 -19.87 -42.76
CA VAL A 737 3.11 -21.32 -42.63
C VAL A 737 4.03 -21.78 -43.76
N SER A 738 5.04 -22.57 -43.42
CA SER A 738 6.02 -23.04 -44.42
C SER A 738 5.33 -23.92 -45.46
N PRO A 739 5.56 -23.70 -46.77
CA PRO A 739 5.04 -24.59 -47.81
C PRO A 739 5.41 -26.05 -47.59
N GLN A 740 6.58 -26.31 -46.99
CA GLN A 740 7.04 -27.67 -46.70
C GLN A 740 6.18 -28.43 -45.67
N SER A 741 5.28 -27.74 -44.98
CA SER A 741 4.33 -28.32 -44.02
C SER A 741 3.05 -28.84 -44.68
N TYR A 742 2.74 -28.44 -45.93
CA TYR A 742 1.49 -28.81 -46.62
C TYR A 742 1.60 -29.03 -48.14
N SER A 743 2.74 -28.73 -48.76
CA SER A 743 3.01 -28.84 -50.20
C SER A 743 4.44 -29.35 -50.45
N PRO A 744 4.67 -30.19 -51.47
CA PRO A 744 6.02 -30.64 -51.82
C PRO A 744 6.92 -29.56 -52.44
N GLU A 745 6.35 -28.50 -53.03
CA GLU A 745 7.09 -27.44 -53.71
C GLU A 745 6.66 -26.02 -53.26
N ALA A 746 7.65 -25.16 -53.01
CA ALA A 746 7.45 -23.73 -52.71
C ALA A 746 7.39 -22.94 -54.03
N THR A 747 6.39 -22.08 -54.21
CA THR A 747 6.26 -21.26 -55.43
C THR A 747 7.29 -20.15 -55.50
N ARG A 748 7.81 -19.69 -54.35
CA ARG A 748 8.86 -18.66 -54.24
C ARG A 748 9.85 -18.94 -53.11
N PRO A 749 11.18 -18.92 -53.35
CA PRO A 749 12.20 -19.16 -52.32
C PRO A 749 12.16 -18.18 -51.14
N GLU A 750 11.76 -16.92 -51.38
CA GLU A 750 11.66 -15.85 -50.39
C GLU A 750 10.53 -16.06 -49.37
N TRP A 751 9.56 -16.94 -49.64
CA TRP A 751 8.43 -17.25 -48.75
C TRP A 751 8.59 -18.63 -48.10
N SER A 752 9.75 -18.84 -47.50
CA SER A 752 10.08 -20.12 -46.86
C SER A 752 9.23 -20.44 -45.61
N GLY A 753 8.54 -19.43 -45.04
CA GLY A 753 7.76 -19.54 -43.81
C GLY A 753 8.60 -19.91 -42.59
N ASP A 754 7.97 -20.21 -41.46
CA ASP A 754 8.67 -20.64 -40.24
C ASP A 754 8.37 -22.10 -39.90
N ARG A 755 9.10 -23.03 -40.53
CA ARG A 755 8.96 -24.47 -40.30
C ARG A 755 9.21 -24.87 -38.84
N VAL A 756 10.10 -24.16 -38.13
CA VAL A 756 10.39 -24.46 -36.72
C VAL A 756 9.17 -24.16 -35.86
N ARG A 757 8.53 -23.02 -36.10
CA ARG A 757 7.26 -22.65 -35.45
C ARG A 757 6.12 -23.57 -35.86
N ASP A 758 6.03 -23.97 -37.14
CA ASP A 758 5.01 -24.89 -37.63
C ASP A 758 5.02 -26.20 -36.83
N MET A 759 6.17 -26.87 -36.73
CA MET A 759 6.29 -28.15 -36.02
C MET A 759 5.91 -28.02 -34.55
N TYR A 760 6.36 -26.95 -33.88
CA TYR A 760 6.04 -26.67 -32.49
C TYR A 760 4.53 -26.46 -32.27
N GLU A 761 3.88 -25.64 -33.09
CA GLU A 761 2.47 -25.32 -32.92
C GLU A 761 1.56 -26.47 -33.37
N LEU A 762 1.99 -27.30 -34.34
CA LEU A 762 1.28 -28.54 -34.72
C LEU A 762 1.29 -29.56 -33.58
N GLU A 763 2.43 -29.77 -32.94
CA GLU A 763 2.54 -30.67 -31.78
C GLU A 763 1.69 -30.13 -30.61
N LEU A 764 1.73 -28.82 -30.37
CA LEU A 764 0.92 -28.17 -29.34
C LEU A 764 -0.59 -28.29 -29.60
N LEU A 765 -1.02 -28.08 -30.85
CA LEU A 765 -2.40 -28.24 -31.29
C LEU A 765 -2.86 -29.69 -31.03
N HIS A 766 -2.05 -30.67 -31.41
CA HIS A 766 -2.35 -32.08 -31.23
C HIS A 766 -2.54 -32.43 -29.74
N GLU A 767 -1.61 -32.01 -28.88
CA GLU A 767 -1.66 -32.29 -27.43
C GLU A 767 -2.88 -31.68 -26.73
N PHE A 768 -3.31 -30.47 -27.14
CA PHE A 768 -4.51 -29.85 -26.59
C PHE A 768 -5.79 -30.56 -27.06
N ILE A 769 -5.84 -30.96 -28.33
CA ILE A 769 -6.99 -31.71 -28.88
C ILE A 769 -7.10 -33.09 -28.24
N GLU A 770 -5.99 -33.83 -28.11
CA GLU A 770 -5.97 -35.13 -27.43
C GLU A 770 -6.37 -35.02 -25.95
N SER A 771 -6.03 -33.91 -25.29
CA SER A 771 -6.46 -33.61 -23.92
C SER A 771 -7.92 -33.14 -23.82
N GLY A 772 -8.65 -33.07 -24.94
CA GLY A 772 -10.04 -32.61 -25.00
C GLY A 772 -10.22 -31.12 -24.75
N LYS A 773 -9.16 -30.31 -24.85
CA LYS A 773 -9.15 -28.89 -24.51
C LYS A 773 -9.45 -28.02 -25.74
N PRO A 774 -10.09 -26.85 -25.54
CA PRO A 774 -10.46 -26.00 -26.65
C PRO A 774 -9.23 -25.31 -27.27
N VAL A 775 -9.29 -25.10 -28.59
CA VAL A 775 -8.25 -24.39 -29.34
C VAL A 775 -8.87 -23.30 -30.22
N LEU A 776 -8.27 -22.12 -30.21
CA LEU A 776 -8.62 -21.00 -31.08
C LEU A 776 -7.42 -20.57 -31.92
N GLY A 777 -7.53 -20.63 -33.24
CA GLY A 777 -6.49 -20.18 -34.18
C GLY A 777 -6.85 -18.84 -34.82
N ILE A 778 -5.89 -17.91 -34.89
CA ILE A 778 -6.07 -16.57 -35.47
C ILE A 778 -5.07 -16.36 -36.61
N CYS A 779 -5.56 -15.89 -37.75
CA CYS A 779 -4.81 -15.71 -39.00
C CYS A 779 -4.00 -16.97 -39.35
N ARG A 780 -2.68 -16.94 -39.17
CA ARG A 780 -1.79 -18.11 -39.30
C ARG A 780 -2.26 -19.32 -38.49
N GLY A 781 -2.85 -19.13 -37.30
CA GLY A 781 -3.40 -20.21 -36.49
C GLY A 781 -4.55 -20.96 -37.18
N CYS A 782 -5.38 -20.26 -37.96
CA CYS A 782 -6.45 -20.86 -38.77
C CYS A 782 -5.87 -21.77 -39.86
N GLN A 783 -4.88 -21.25 -40.59
CA GLN A 783 -4.15 -21.98 -41.63
C GLN A 783 -3.49 -23.24 -41.06
N LEU A 784 -2.84 -23.12 -39.89
CA LEU A 784 -2.16 -24.25 -39.24
C LEU A 784 -3.15 -25.33 -38.80
N ILE A 785 -4.33 -24.96 -38.28
CA ILE A 785 -5.40 -25.92 -37.97
C ILE A 785 -5.79 -26.69 -39.25
N ASN A 786 -5.96 -26.02 -40.38
CA ASN A 786 -6.28 -26.69 -41.64
C ASN A 786 -5.19 -27.68 -42.08
N VAL A 787 -3.92 -27.26 -42.02
CA VAL A 787 -2.75 -28.10 -42.36
C VAL A 787 -2.64 -29.31 -41.44
N ALA A 788 -2.90 -29.14 -40.14
CA ALA A 788 -2.88 -30.23 -39.16
C ALA A 788 -3.83 -31.39 -39.51
N PHE A 789 -4.94 -31.08 -40.19
CA PHE A 789 -5.92 -32.06 -40.66
C PHE A 789 -5.74 -32.45 -42.13
N GLY A 790 -4.58 -32.17 -42.71
CA GLY A 790 -4.19 -32.60 -44.07
C GLY A 790 -4.75 -31.72 -45.18
N GLY A 791 -5.21 -30.51 -44.87
CA GLY A 791 -5.57 -29.50 -45.87
C GLY A 791 -4.34 -28.81 -46.47
N THR A 792 -4.55 -28.06 -47.54
CA THR A 792 -3.51 -27.27 -48.22
C THR A 792 -3.85 -25.78 -48.23
N LEU A 793 -2.85 -24.92 -48.44
CA LEU A 793 -3.01 -23.46 -48.49
C LEU A 793 -2.67 -22.92 -49.89
N TYR A 794 -3.27 -21.79 -50.24
CA TYR A 794 -2.72 -20.88 -51.25
C TYR A 794 -1.46 -20.24 -50.65
N GLN A 795 -0.36 -20.26 -51.40
CA GLN A 795 0.91 -19.69 -50.93
C GLN A 795 0.87 -18.16 -51.02
N ASP A 796 0.14 -17.63 -51.99
CA ASP A 796 -0.20 -16.22 -52.11
C ASP A 796 -1.50 -16.06 -52.90
N ILE A 797 -2.53 -15.49 -52.28
CA ILE A 797 -3.86 -15.28 -52.88
C ILE A 797 -3.73 -14.41 -54.13
N ALA A 798 -2.88 -13.37 -54.13
CA ALA A 798 -2.77 -12.45 -55.25
C ALA A 798 -2.22 -13.14 -56.52
N SER A 799 -1.29 -14.07 -56.36
CA SER A 799 -0.71 -14.84 -57.46
C SER A 799 -1.52 -16.11 -57.81
N ASP A 800 -1.99 -16.85 -56.81
CA ASP A 800 -2.62 -18.16 -56.98
C ASP A 800 -4.12 -18.05 -57.34
N VAL A 801 -4.77 -16.94 -56.98
CA VAL A 801 -6.18 -16.65 -57.26
C VAL A 801 -6.32 -15.24 -57.83
N PRO A 802 -5.96 -15.00 -59.11
CA PRO A 802 -5.94 -13.65 -59.70
C PRO A 802 -7.28 -12.91 -59.72
N THR A 803 -8.39 -13.64 -59.53
CA THR A 803 -9.75 -13.10 -59.44
C THR A 803 -10.15 -12.71 -58.02
N ALA A 804 -9.32 -13.00 -57.01
CA ALA A 804 -9.60 -12.68 -55.62
C ALA A 804 -9.52 -11.17 -55.35
N GLY A 805 -10.28 -10.72 -54.36
CA GLY A 805 -10.18 -9.37 -53.84
C GLY A 805 -8.83 -9.11 -53.19
N VAL A 806 -8.62 -7.87 -52.73
CA VAL A 806 -7.44 -7.55 -51.93
C VAL A 806 -7.64 -8.13 -50.52
N HIS A 807 -6.70 -8.96 -50.05
CA HIS A 807 -6.72 -9.57 -48.71
C HIS A 807 -5.59 -9.06 -47.80
N VAL A 808 -4.58 -8.41 -48.37
CA VAL A 808 -3.54 -7.67 -47.66
C VAL A 808 -3.24 -6.38 -48.42
N SER A 809 -3.00 -5.26 -47.72
CA SER A 809 -2.66 -3.98 -48.35
C SER A 809 -1.51 -3.28 -47.60
N GLU A 810 -0.94 -2.24 -48.22
CA GLU A 810 0.05 -1.38 -47.56
C GLU A 810 -0.52 -0.66 -46.31
N GLN A 811 -1.85 -0.53 -46.23
CA GLN A 811 -2.59 -0.04 -45.07
C GLN A 811 -2.94 -1.21 -44.13
N TYR A 812 -1.90 -1.98 -43.77
CA TYR A 812 -1.91 -3.26 -43.05
C TYR A 812 -3.12 -3.48 -42.11
N ASP A 813 -3.30 -2.64 -41.09
CA ASP A 813 -4.33 -2.82 -40.05
C ASP A 813 -5.70 -2.19 -40.35
N VAL A 814 -5.85 -1.51 -41.49
CA VAL A 814 -7.04 -0.72 -41.84
C VAL A 814 -7.89 -1.41 -42.91
N HIS A 815 -7.30 -2.35 -43.65
CA HIS A 815 -8.01 -3.05 -44.73
C HIS A 815 -9.12 -3.95 -44.21
N ARG A 816 -10.28 -3.90 -44.88
CA ARG A 816 -11.51 -4.59 -44.49
C ARG A 816 -12.23 -5.15 -45.70
N HIS A 817 -12.86 -6.29 -45.54
CA HIS A 817 -13.78 -6.86 -46.53
C HIS A 817 -14.96 -7.54 -45.83
N ALA A 818 -16.02 -7.84 -46.58
CA ALA A 818 -17.19 -8.54 -46.08
C ALA A 818 -17.01 -10.07 -46.16
N VAL A 819 -17.58 -10.78 -45.19
CA VAL A 819 -17.66 -12.24 -45.14
C VAL A 819 -19.10 -12.70 -44.99
N ASN A 820 -19.43 -13.80 -45.67
CA ASN A 820 -20.69 -14.51 -45.54
C ASN A 820 -20.52 -15.75 -44.66
N PHE A 821 -21.52 -16.00 -43.80
CA PHE A 821 -21.61 -17.22 -43.01
C PHE A 821 -22.50 -18.23 -43.75
N PRO A 822 -21.96 -19.38 -44.22
CA PRO A 822 -22.75 -20.36 -44.97
C PRO A 822 -23.99 -20.87 -44.22
N ALA A 823 -25.03 -21.26 -44.96
CA ALA A 823 -26.26 -21.78 -44.38
C ALA A 823 -25.99 -23.05 -43.54
N GLY A 824 -26.28 -22.99 -42.23
CA GLY A 824 -26.01 -24.07 -41.28
C GLY A 824 -24.71 -23.92 -40.48
N ALA A 825 -23.86 -22.93 -40.81
CA ALA A 825 -22.66 -22.61 -40.03
C ALA A 825 -23.00 -22.21 -38.59
N THR A 826 -22.13 -22.56 -37.65
CA THR A 826 -22.29 -22.21 -36.23
C THR A 826 -22.17 -20.70 -36.04
N PHE A 827 -21.33 -20.03 -36.83
CA PHE A 827 -21.07 -18.59 -36.76
C PHE A 827 -22.30 -17.75 -37.08
N SER A 828 -23.17 -18.19 -37.99
CA SER A 828 -24.43 -17.47 -38.27
C SER A 828 -25.32 -17.38 -37.02
N LYS A 829 -25.36 -18.45 -36.21
CA LYS A 829 -26.07 -18.46 -34.91
C LYS A 829 -25.29 -17.70 -33.83
N LEU A 830 -23.97 -17.82 -33.80
CA LEU A 830 -23.11 -17.21 -32.79
C LEU A 830 -23.14 -15.68 -32.86
N PHE A 831 -23.07 -15.13 -34.06
CA PHE A 831 -23.07 -13.68 -34.31
C PHE A 831 -24.46 -13.12 -34.62
N SER A 832 -25.46 -13.98 -34.81
CA SER A 832 -26.83 -13.57 -35.18
C SER A 832 -26.86 -12.70 -36.45
N ALA A 833 -26.00 -13.03 -37.41
CA ALA A 833 -25.85 -12.33 -38.69
C ALA A 833 -25.63 -13.35 -39.83
N SER A 834 -25.95 -12.98 -41.06
CA SER A 834 -25.64 -13.77 -42.27
C SER A 834 -24.37 -13.29 -42.97
N GLU A 835 -24.02 -12.01 -42.78
CA GLU A 835 -22.87 -11.33 -43.37
C GLU A 835 -22.26 -10.40 -42.31
N ALA A 836 -20.95 -10.17 -42.36
CA ALA A 836 -20.25 -9.26 -41.48
C ALA A 836 -18.99 -8.66 -42.12
N THR A 837 -18.55 -7.50 -41.64
CA THR A 837 -17.29 -6.88 -42.06
C THR A 837 -16.17 -7.24 -41.09
N ILE A 838 -15.05 -7.75 -41.62
CA ILE A 838 -13.86 -8.13 -40.85
C ILE A 838 -12.64 -7.33 -41.33
N ASN A 839 -11.57 -7.34 -40.54
CA ASN A 839 -10.26 -6.89 -41.02
C ASN A 839 -9.49 -8.01 -41.71
N SER A 840 -8.62 -7.65 -42.65
CA SER A 840 -7.92 -8.61 -43.49
C SER A 840 -6.44 -8.27 -43.61
N ILE A 841 -5.59 -9.17 -43.11
CA ILE A 841 -4.14 -8.98 -43.00
C ILE A 841 -3.44 -10.31 -43.32
N HIS A 842 -3.79 -10.93 -44.45
CA HIS A 842 -3.18 -12.18 -44.87
C HIS A 842 -3.09 -12.27 -46.39
N HIS A 843 -2.02 -12.91 -46.85
CA HIS A 843 -1.83 -13.27 -48.26
C HIS A 843 -1.85 -14.78 -48.47
N GLN A 844 -1.67 -15.58 -47.42
CA GLN A 844 -1.98 -17.02 -47.41
C GLN A 844 -3.43 -17.27 -46.97
N ALA A 845 -4.07 -18.29 -47.53
CA ALA A 845 -5.40 -18.75 -47.11
C ALA A 845 -5.60 -20.24 -47.40
N VAL A 846 -6.68 -20.83 -46.87
CA VAL A 846 -7.00 -22.24 -47.09
C VAL A 846 -7.39 -22.49 -48.55
N LYS A 847 -6.72 -23.45 -49.20
CA LYS A 847 -6.98 -23.89 -50.58
C LYS A 847 -7.81 -25.17 -50.63
N THR A 848 -7.37 -26.19 -49.91
CA THR A 848 -8.11 -27.45 -49.75
C THR A 848 -8.37 -27.65 -48.28
N LEU A 849 -9.64 -27.82 -47.94
CA LEU A 849 -10.07 -28.03 -46.55
C LEU A 849 -9.59 -29.39 -46.04
N GLY A 850 -9.03 -29.42 -44.83
CA GLY A 850 -8.60 -30.64 -44.16
C GLY A 850 -9.76 -31.55 -43.74
N ARG A 851 -9.43 -32.77 -43.32
CA ARG A 851 -10.41 -33.79 -42.94
C ARG A 851 -11.20 -33.36 -41.70
N ASP A 852 -12.49 -33.67 -41.68
CA ASP A 852 -13.42 -33.38 -40.58
C ASP A 852 -13.55 -31.89 -40.20
N LEU A 853 -13.06 -30.98 -41.05
CA LEU A 853 -13.27 -29.54 -40.93
C LEU A 853 -14.53 -29.11 -41.70
N SER A 854 -15.21 -28.08 -41.20
CA SER A 854 -16.29 -27.37 -41.89
C SER A 854 -15.95 -25.88 -42.01
N VAL A 855 -16.41 -25.27 -43.09
CA VAL A 855 -16.27 -23.82 -43.32
C VAL A 855 -17.30 -23.07 -42.49
N GLU A 856 -16.86 -22.07 -41.74
CA GLU A 856 -17.70 -21.23 -40.88
C GLU A 856 -17.92 -19.84 -41.49
N ALA A 857 -16.99 -19.35 -42.33
CA ALA A 857 -17.11 -18.08 -43.04
C ALA A 857 -16.32 -18.12 -44.36
N VAL A 858 -16.81 -17.43 -45.38
CA VAL A 858 -16.14 -17.19 -46.67
C VAL A 858 -16.17 -15.71 -47.02
N SER A 859 -15.17 -15.21 -47.72
CA SER A 859 -15.12 -13.83 -48.21
C SER A 859 -16.14 -13.60 -49.33
N VAL A 860 -16.74 -12.41 -49.32
CA VAL A 860 -17.76 -12.02 -50.31
C VAL A 860 -17.08 -11.63 -51.62
N GLY A 861 -17.38 -12.38 -52.69
CA GLY A 861 -16.96 -12.06 -54.06
C GLY A 861 -15.88 -12.99 -54.63
N ASP A 862 -15.12 -13.67 -53.79
CA ASP A 862 -14.02 -14.56 -54.20
C ASP A 862 -13.97 -15.91 -53.46
N ASP A 863 -14.91 -16.16 -52.52
CA ASP A 863 -15.11 -17.44 -51.84
C ASP A 863 -13.87 -18.01 -51.12
N ILE A 864 -12.93 -17.16 -50.73
CA ILE A 864 -11.79 -17.53 -49.89
C ILE A 864 -12.31 -17.91 -48.50
N ILE A 865 -11.78 -19.00 -47.93
CA ILE A 865 -12.20 -19.50 -46.62
C ILE A 865 -11.60 -18.63 -45.52
N GLU A 866 -12.48 -18.00 -44.74
CA GLU A 866 -12.13 -17.03 -43.69
C GLU A 866 -12.27 -17.61 -42.28
N ALA A 867 -13.02 -18.71 -42.11
CA ALA A 867 -13.07 -19.42 -40.84
C ALA A 867 -13.34 -20.91 -41.02
N VAL A 868 -12.73 -21.72 -40.16
CA VAL A 868 -12.89 -23.19 -40.13
C VAL A 868 -13.20 -23.68 -38.72
N ARG A 869 -13.93 -24.79 -38.63
CA ARG A 869 -14.20 -25.51 -37.37
C ARG A 869 -13.91 -26.99 -37.54
N TYR A 870 -13.28 -27.59 -36.53
CA TYR A 870 -13.12 -29.04 -36.45
C TYR A 870 -14.31 -29.69 -35.74
N ASN A 871 -14.94 -30.66 -36.40
CA ASN A 871 -16.25 -31.18 -36.00
C ASN A 871 -16.19 -32.26 -34.91
N LYS A 872 -15.02 -32.83 -34.63
CA LYS A 872 -14.86 -33.91 -33.62
C LYS A 872 -14.40 -33.41 -32.25
N ALA A 873 -14.27 -32.10 -32.05
CA ALA A 873 -13.94 -31.50 -30.77
C ALA A 873 -14.98 -30.43 -30.37
N PRO A 874 -15.23 -30.21 -29.07
CA PRO A 874 -16.25 -29.26 -28.61
C PRO A 874 -15.96 -27.82 -29.05
N PHE A 875 -14.69 -27.42 -29.09
CA PHE A 875 -14.31 -26.11 -29.59
C PHE A 875 -12.88 -26.13 -30.16
N VAL A 876 -12.76 -26.32 -31.47
CA VAL A 876 -11.51 -26.10 -32.22
C VAL A 876 -11.88 -25.28 -33.45
N VAL A 877 -11.52 -24.00 -33.42
CA VAL A 877 -11.98 -23.00 -34.40
C VAL A 877 -10.81 -22.15 -34.86
N GLY A 878 -10.71 -21.92 -36.17
CA GLY A 878 -9.77 -20.99 -36.78
C GLY A 878 -10.49 -19.83 -37.46
N VAL A 879 -9.99 -18.62 -37.31
CA VAL A 879 -10.44 -17.42 -38.04
C VAL A 879 -9.25 -16.74 -38.71
N GLN A 880 -9.44 -16.24 -39.92
CA GLN A 880 -8.37 -15.68 -40.74
C GLN A 880 -8.15 -14.18 -40.46
N TRP A 881 -9.18 -13.49 -39.98
CA TRP A 881 -9.11 -12.13 -39.46
C TRP A 881 -8.48 -12.05 -38.06
N HIS A 882 -8.30 -10.82 -37.55
CA HIS A 882 -7.69 -10.53 -36.25
C HIS A 882 -8.71 -9.90 -35.28
N PRO A 883 -9.41 -10.72 -34.47
CA PRO A 883 -10.39 -10.27 -33.48
C PRO A 883 -9.90 -9.20 -32.52
N GLU A 884 -8.60 -9.19 -32.21
CA GLU A 884 -7.93 -8.27 -31.30
C GLU A 884 -8.01 -6.80 -31.76
N PHE A 885 -8.19 -6.54 -33.06
CA PHE A 885 -8.25 -5.18 -33.62
C PHE A 885 -9.67 -4.62 -33.79
N HIS A 886 -10.72 -5.44 -33.63
CA HIS A 886 -12.10 -5.04 -33.93
C HIS A 886 -12.70 -4.02 -32.94
N ARG A 887 -12.09 -3.82 -31.76
CA ARG A 887 -12.51 -2.78 -30.80
C ARG A 887 -11.85 -1.42 -31.02
N ALA A 888 -10.76 -1.34 -31.77
CA ALA A 888 -9.99 -0.11 -31.92
C ALA A 888 -10.55 0.84 -33.00
N GLN A 889 -11.45 0.36 -33.88
CA GLN A 889 -11.85 1.13 -35.08
C GLN A 889 -13.35 1.03 -35.42
N GLY A 890 -14.22 1.64 -34.61
CA GLY A 890 -15.60 2.01 -34.97
C GLY A 890 -16.66 0.88 -34.97
N PRO A 891 -17.97 1.23 -35.03
CA PRO A 891 -19.11 0.30 -34.87
C PRO A 891 -19.43 -0.60 -36.08
N GLU A 892 -18.64 -0.53 -37.15
CA GLU A 892 -18.92 -1.25 -38.42
C GLU A 892 -18.28 -2.65 -38.50
N LEU A 893 -17.31 -2.96 -37.63
CA LEU A 893 -16.60 -4.25 -37.62
C LEU A 893 -17.34 -5.30 -36.77
N LEU A 894 -17.19 -6.58 -37.14
CA LEU A 894 -17.76 -7.72 -36.42
C LEU A 894 -17.40 -7.71 -34.92
N ASP A 895 -18.39 -7.70 -34.04
CA ASP A 895 -18.14 -7.90 -32.60
C ASP A 895 -17.69 -9.35 -32.35
N CYS A 896 -16.38 -9.53 -32.17
CA CYS A 896 -15.77 -10.83 -31.91
C CYS A 896 -15.91 -11.28 -30.43
N THR A 897 -16.60 -10.52 -29.59
CA THR A 897 -16.84 -10.88 -28.18
C THR A 897 -17.53 -12.25 -28.00
N PRO A 898 -18.55 -12.63 -28.81
CA PRO A 898 -19.17 -13.96 -28.74
C PRO A 898 -18.21 -15.12 -29.04
N LEU A 899 -17.23 -14.92 -29.93
CA LEU A 899 -16.21 -15.92 -30.25
C LEU A 899 -15.34 -16.24 -29.03
N LEU A 900 -14.81 -15.19 -28.38
CA LEU A 900 -14.01 -15.34 -27.17
C LEU A 900 -14.82 -15.95 -26.02
N ASP A 901 -16.06 -15.51 -25.82
CA ASP A 901 -16.92 -16.04 -24.76
C ASP A 901 -17.27 -17.52 -24.97
N SER A 902 -17.41 -17.96 -26.23
CA SER A 902 -17.64 -19.35 -26.59
C SER A 902 -16.40 -20.22 -26.32
N PHE A 903 -15.21 -19.74 -26.71
CA PHE A 903 -13.94 -20.39 -26.41
C PHE A 903 -13.72 -20.57 -24.90
N LEU A 904 -13.92 -19.50 -24.11
CA LEU A 904 -13.74 -19.53 -22.67
C LEU A 904 -14.79 -20.38 -21.95
N ARG A 905 -16.00 -20.50 -22.50
CA ARG A 905 -17.01 -21.43 -22.00
C ARG A 905 -16.56 -22.87 -22.17
N ALA A 906 -16.09 -23.25 -23.36
CA ALA A 906 -15.54 -24.59 -23.60
C ALA A 906 -14.33 -24.88 -22.69
N ALA A 907 -13.51 -23.88 -22.38
CA ALA A 907 -12.37 -24.02 -21.46
C ALA A 907 -12.83 -24.28 -20.00
N ARG A 908 -14.00 -23.77 -19.60
CA ARG A 908 -14.58 -24.06 -18.27
C ARG A 908 -15.16 -25.46 -18.20
N GLU A 909 -15.80 -25.91 -19.27
CA GLU A 909 -16.46 -27.22 -19.33
C GLU A 909 -15.44 -28.37 -19.28
N THR A 910 -14.25 -28.17 -19.85
CA THR A 910 -13.17 -29.18 -19.93
C THR A 910 -12.27 -29.25 -18.69
N ARG A 911 -12.59 -28.46 -17.65
CA ARG A 911 -11.80 -28.37 -16.41
C ARG A 911 -12.24 -29.36 -15.31
N PHE A 912 -13.30 -30.13 -15.55
CA PHE A 912 -13.90 -31.06 -14.59
C PHE A 912 -13.62 -32.52 -14.91
#